data_AF-A0A2N1DNY8-F1
#
_entry.id   AF-A0A2N1DNY8-F1
#
_cell.length_a   1.000
_cell.length_b   1.000
_cell.length_c   1.000
_cell.angle_alpha   90.00
_cell.angle_beta   90.00
_cell.angle_gamma   90.00
#
_symmetry.space_group_name_H-M   'P 1'
#
loop_
_entity.id
_entity.type
_entity.pdbx_description
1 polymer ?
#
loop_
_entity_poly.entity_id
_entity_poly.type
_entity_poly.pdbx_seq_one_letter_code
_entity_poly.pdbx_strand_id
1 'polypeptide(L)'
;MQQIFSRYFYCSPLFWAVLLISSYTIGGFILLPKVINTQLVKQIELNSGWQTEIGKVAFNPYTFTLVIDNVAIKNAQGDQVASFKQYTTDFELRSAIEGAFTFANVELVAPSINLVIDKNGLSNFQQAFQTQADSLAEERSIKQSDSALVKLLFDNIAVSNGVINIVDHSQVNTIEHRIDPLNFKLKSFSTRTKDSGDYQLNIDLGKGQSIAWAGTVGVAPLRSSGSISMVGIKAHKLWEYAPQETPYNLLHGIAHVDANYRFRMTDNTPEFDLFDSIIQLRSLQIARQQDSFIDIKAVKIGPVAFNLAKQTLQIEALEIDAIDLQVERNKQGELTFLAPFAQHSEPVEIEPGSTESASANDFKWSIEHLRINDSQVNITDKLPSVAAQFSIHKINLQLSELNQDLTHALPFNVSYRVDDSAPNSIKGQVSPAPFNIKARVNLKNVALTALQPYINDVAKVNLEQGKLSVAGAVSIALDAQGALHGNFEGGLSIQNFNTSDQILKQRLVGWQALIIDPVKVNFNPLSIVIDKIDLQAPYSRMIITPERSINFAQLMIDHKRDQRPIVEKNTQTTSKDKQPPLALTIGEITLSDGNANFADLSLIPAFATSIENINGKISGLSANNIEQAADVNISGTVNDYGKMLVEGEISPFAGDLYTDINVKFDKIELATLTPYSGRYAGYVIDKGKLSLNLNYKIAQQKLIGKNRLILDQFELGTSVDSQEALDLPIKLAIALFKDSNGIIDISLQTRGDLDNPDFDMKGLILKAFLNVMTKAVTSPFSMIADLAGTNDQQLNAIAFDFGHKSLTTTQQSDLAALAQILIKRPQLILEIHAAVDKEKDGFALKQQQLNDQLGFNEANQEQRIKSMQDLLESLAEADKIKVELLAKTATAAEYEQALYKALVKTQPLSSLALTTLAKQRTRIIQEQLIKRNKVPANQVFVVRPSLDGHAEENKILTFFSLNTQ
;
A
#
# COMPACT_ATOMS: atom_id res chain seq x y z
N MET A 1 47.97 -97.41 55.27
CA MET A 1 46.50 -97.19 55.33
C MET A 1 45.83 -98.34 56.10
N GLN A 2 46.19 -98.59 57.37
CA GLN A 2 45.65 -99.70 58.19
C GLN A 2 45.51 -99.39 59.70
N GLN A 3 45.65 -98.11 60.13
CA GLN A 3 45.43 -97.68 61.52
C GLN A 3 44.30 -96.63 61.69
N ILE A 4 43.52 -96.35 60.64
CA ILE A 4 42.50 -95.29 60.66
C ILE A 4 41.13 -95.77 61.19
N PHE A 5 40.95 -97.07 61.44
CA PHE A 5 39.65 -97.67 61.82
C PHE A 5 39.65 -98.36 63.20
N SER A 6 40.28 -97.78 64.24
CA SER A 6 40.14 -98.27 65.63
C SER A 6 38.93 -97.63 66.33
N ARG A 7 38.29 -98.37 67.25
CA ARG A 7 37.09 -97.96 68.01
C ARG A 7 37.25 -96.63 68.80
N TYR A 8 38.50 -96.18 69.02
CA TYR A 8 38.83 -94.91 69.67
C TYR A 8 38.80 -93.69 68.72
N PHE A 9 38.90 -93.87 67.41
CA PHE A 9 39.01 -92.76 66.46
C PHE A 9 37.67 -92.03 66.28
N TYR A 10 36.55 -92.75 66.26
CA TYR A 10 35.19 -92.18 66.10
C TYR A 10 34.57 -91.63 67.40
N CYS A 11 35.17 -91.85 68.57
CA CYS A 11 34.73 -91.24 69.84
C CYS A 11 35.47 -89.93 70.16
N SER A 12 36.49 -89.56 69.36
CA SER A 12 37.24 -88.32 69.57
C SER A 12 36.46 -87.11 69.04
N PRO A 13 36.34 -86.01 69.82
CA PRO A 13 35.78 -84.76 69.32
C PRO A 13 36.55 -84.21 68.11
N LEU A 14 37.83 -84.55 67.95
CA LEU A 14 38.65 -84.16 66.81
C LEU A 14 38.20 -84.84 65.51
N PHE A 15 37.83 -86.14 65.56
CA PHE A 15 37.33 -86.85 64.38
C PHE A 15 36.02 -86.26 63.88
N TRP A 16 35.07 -86.01 64.80
CA TRP A 16 33.79 -85.39 64.43
C TRP A 16 33.96 -83.95 63.97
N ALA A 17 34.89 -83.17 64.54
CA ALA A 17 35.22 -81.84 64.04
C ALA A 17 35.81 -81.88 62.62
N VAL A 18 36.78 -82.78 62.35
CA VAL A 18 37.36 -82.96 61.01
C VAL A 18 36.32 -83.47 60.01
N LEU A 19 35.46 -84.41 60.39
CA LEU A 19 34.37 -84.92 59.55
C LEU A 19 33.35 -83.83 59.25
N LEU A 20 32.96 -83.01 60.23
CA LEU A 20 32.01 -81.91 60.05
C LEU A 20 32.61 -80.83 59.16
N ILE A 21 33.86 -80.40 59.41
CA ILE A 21 34.57 -79.44 58.55
C ILE A 21 34.75 -80.00 57.13
N SER A 22 35.15 -81.27 56.97
CA SER A 22 35.31 -81.89 55.64
C SER A 22 33.98 -82.04 54.92
N SER A 23 32.91 -82.43 55.62
CA SER A 23 31.56 -82.54 55.05
C SER A 23 31.00 -81.17 54.68
N TYR A 24 31.24 -80.14 55.49
CA TYR A 24 30.90 -78.74 55.20
C TYR A 24 31.68 -78.20 54.00
N THR A 25 32.99 -78.53 53.90
CA THR A 25 33.85 -78.15 52.78
C THR A 25 33.39 -78.82 51.48
N ILE A 26 33.19 -80.13 51.49
CA ILE A 26 32.69 -80.89 50.32
C ILE A 26 31.28 -80.43 49.95
N GLY A 27 30.41 -80.25 50.94
CA GLY A 27 29.05 -79.76 50.75
C GLY A 27 29.04 -78.37 50.11
N GLY A 28 29.86 -77.44 50.59
CA GLY A 28 29.94 -76.08 50.09
C GLY A 28 30.64 -75.93 48.74
N PHE A 29 31.74 -76.63 48.49
CA PHE A 29 32.51 -76.49 47.24
C PHE A 29 32.02 -77.38 46.09
N ILE A 30 31.31 -78.49 46.37
CA ILE A 30 30.90 -79.47 45.34
C ILE A 30 29.37 -79.60 45.26
N LEU A 31 28.69 -79.89 46.36
CA LEU A 31 27.24 -80.14 46.32
C LEU A 31 26.45 -78.86 46.06
N LEU A 32 26.75 -77.78 46.78
CA LEU A 32 26.00 -76.53 46.68
C LEU A 32 26.10 -75.88 45.28
N PRO A 33 27.28 -75.76 44.62
CA PRO A 33 27.36 -75.24 43.26
C PRO A 33 26.56 -76.06 42.25
N LYS A 34 26.54 -77.39 42.40
CA LYS A 34 25.74 -78.28 41.54
C LYS A 34 24.24 -78.05 41.74
N VAL A 35 23.79 -77.93 42.99
CA VAL A 35 22.38 -77.61 43.32
C VAL A 35 22.00 -76.24 42.77
N ILE A 36 22.83 -75.22 42.98
CA ILE A 36 22.60 -73.87 42.46
C ILE A 36 22.50 -73.91 40.93
N ASN A 37 23.41 -74.59 40.24
CA ASN A 37 23.36 -74.72 38.78
C ASN A 37 22.04 -75.35 38.31
N THR A 38 21.68 -76.53 38.83
CA THR A 38 20.44 -77.23 38.42
C THR A 38 19.19 -76.43 38.76
N GLN A 39 19.15 -75.80 39.95
CA GLN A 39 17.99 -75.04 40.38
C GLN A 39 17.86 -73.73 39.62
N LEU A 40 18.95 -73.02 39.30
CA LEU A 40 18.89 -71.80 38.50
C LEU A 40 18.36 -72.08 37.10
N VAL A 41 18.90 -73.10 36.40
CA VAL A 41 18.41 -73.50 35.07
C VAL A 41 16.93 -73.84 35.12
N LYS A 42 16.54 -74.70 36.08
CA LYS A 42 15.14 -75.12 36.25
C LYS A 42 14.20 -73.94 36.56
N GLN A 43 14.62 -72.99 37.39
CA GLN A 43 13.80 -71.84 37.77
C GLN A 43 13.64 -70.83 36.63
N ILE A 44 14.69 -70.60 35.83
CA ILE A 44 14.58 -69.71 34.67
C ILE A 44 13.66 -70.35 33.62
N GLU A 45 13.85 -71.64 33.32
CA GLU A 45 13.00 -72.37 32.38
C GLU A 45 11.54 -72.41 32.83
N LEU A 46 11.28 -72.67 34.12
CA LEU A 46 9.93 -72.73 34.68
C LEU A 46 9.20 -71.38 34.68
N ASN A 47 9.92 -70.27 34.88
CA ASN A 47 9.30 -68.94 35.00
C ASN A 47 9.25 -68.14 33.69
N SER A 48 10.10 -68.46 32.71
CA SER A 48 10.20 -67.71 31.44
C SER A 48 10.05 -68.57 30.18
N GLY A 49 10.12 -69.90 30.28
CA GLY A 49 10.18 -70.80 29.12
C GLY A 49 11.51 -70.75 28.36
N TRP A 50 12.52 -70.02 28.85
CA TRP A 50 13.82 -69.87 28.19
C TRP A 50 14.85 -70.87 28.69
N GLN A 51 15.72 -71.30 27.78
CA GLN A 51 16.80 -72.23 28.08
C GLN A 51 18.03 -71.46 28.57
N THR A 52 18.66 -71.96 29.63
CA THR A 52 19.85 -71.32 30.23
C THR A 52 21.06 -72.24 30.17
N GLU A 53 22.14 -71.76 29.59
CA GLU A 53 23.47 -72.37 29.61
C GLU A 53 24.34 -71.64 30.64
N ILE A 54 24.96 -72.38 31.55
CA ILE A 54 25.85 -71.85 32.60
C ILE A 54 27.22 -72.52 32.47
N GLY A 55 28.28 -71.72 32.31
CA GLY A 55 29.65 -72.23 32.19
C GLY A 55 30.21 -72.82 33.48
N LYS A 56 30.30 -72.00 34.54
CA LYS A 56 30.84 -72.44 35.85
C LYS A 56 30.09 -71.79 37.00
N VAL A 57 29.78 -72.58 38.04
CA VAL A 57 29.30 -72.10 39.34
C VAL A 57 30.32 -72.49 40.40
N ALA A 58 30.75 -71.54 41.22
CA ALA A 58 31.65 -71.77 42.34
C ALA A 58 31.12 -71.08 43.60
N PHE A 59 31.18 -71.76 44.74
CA PHE A 59 30.82 -71.19 46.04
C PHE A 59 31.94 -71.45 47.05
N ASN A 60 32.36 -70.41 47.77
CA ASN A 60 33.30 -70.53 48.87
C ASN A 60 32.51 -70.51 50.20
N PRO A 61 32.38 -71.65 50.90
CA PRO A 61 31.62 -71.72 52.15
C PRO A 61 32.24 -70.94 53.31
N TYR A 62 33.54 -70.62 53.27
CA TYR A 62 34.20 -69.87 54.35
C TYR A 62 34.03 -68.36 54.21
N THR A 63 33.98 -67.85 52.98
CA THR A 63 33.74 -66.42 52.69
C THR A 63 32.30 -66.15 52.29
N PHE A 64 31.48 -67.20 52.12
CA PHE A 64 30.11 -67.14 51.61
C PHE A 64 29.99 -66.41 50.26
N THR A 65 31.03 -66.50 49.43
CA THR A 65 31.08 -65.88 48.10
C THR A 65 30.60 -66.86 47.03
N LEU A 66 29.64 -66.44 46.21
CA LEU A 66 29.13 -67.16 45.04
C LEU A 66 29.62 -66.47 43.77
N VAL A 67 30.20 -67.23 42.84
CA VAL A 67 30.62 -66.78 41.50
C VAL A 67 29.95 -67.65 40.44
N ILE A 68 29.33 -67.02 39.44
CA ILE A 68 28.71 -67.67 38.29
C ILE A 68 29.30 -67.07 37.02
N ASP A 69 30.01 -67.87 36.22
CA ASP A 69 30.68 -67.43 35.00
C ASP A 69 29.97 -67.94 33.74
N ASN A 70 29.96 -67.09 32.71
CA ASN A 70 29.48 -67.34 31.35
C ASN A 70 28.05 -67.91 31.31
N VAL A 71 27.07 -67.05 31.59
CA VAL A 71 25.66 -67.40 31.49
C VAL A 71 25.09 -66.87 30.18
N ALA A 72 24.39 -67.74 29.45
CA ALA A 72 23.64 -67.39 28.26
C ALA A 72 22.21 -67.94 28.37
N ILE A 73 21.23 -67.07 28.13
CA ILE A 73 19.81 -67.39 28.16
C ILE A 73 19.29 -67.22 26.73
N LYS A 74 18.67 -68.27 26.20
CA LYS A 74 18.15 -68.34 24.83
C LYS A 74 16.65 -68.58 24.83
N ASN A 75 15.96 -67.96 23.87
CA ASN A 75 14.54 -68.23 23.63
C ASN A 75 14.36 -69.63 22.98
N ALA A 76 13.10 -70.01 22.74
CA ALA A 76 12.76 -71.29 22.09
C ALA A 76 13.29 -71.42 20.65
N GLN A 77 13.58 -70.30 19.98
CA GLN A 77 14.14 -70.21 18.63
C GLN A 77 15.67 -70.37 18.61
N GLY A 78 16.33 -70.37 19.78
CA GLY A 78 17.78 -70.46 19.91
C GLY A 78 18.51 -69.12 19.89
N ASP A 79 17.80 -67.99 19.77
CA ASP A 79 18.37 -66.66 19.86
C ASP A 79 18.69 -66.30 21.31
N GLN A 80 19.85 -65.70 21.52
CA GLN A 80 20.24 -65.23 22.85
C GLN A 80 19.41 -64.00 23.25
N VAL A 81 18.70 -64.07 24.37
CA VAL A 81 17.86 -62.97 24.90
C VAL A 81 18.55 -62.21 26.03
N ALA A 82 19.34 -62.92 26.83
CA ALA A 82 20.13 -62.34 27.90
C ALA A 82 21.43 -63.13 28.10
N SER A 83 22.49 -62.48 28.56
CA SER A 83 23.74 -63.15 28.94
C SER A 83 24.53 -62.29 29.91
N PHE A 84 25.50 -62.86 30.60
CA PHE A 84 26.51 -62.10 31.34
C PHE A 84 27.80 -62.91 31.47
N LYS A 85 28.93 -62.20 31.55
CA LYS A 85 30.26 -62.83 31.67
C LYS A 85 30.48 -63.39 33.07
N GLN A 86 30.10 -62.65 34.10
CA GLN A 86 30.32 -63.05 35.49
C GLN A 86 29.30 -62.39 36.43
N TYR A 87 28.81 -63.15 37.39
CA TYR A 87 28.04 -62.67 38.54
C TYR A 87 28.76 -63.08 39.82
N THR A 88 28.97 -62.14 40.73
CA THR A 88 29.62 -62.37 42.02
C THR A 88 28.74 -61.82 43.14
N THR A 89 28.54 -62.57 44.22
CA THR A 89 27.84 -62.08 45.42
C THR A 89 28.48 -62.60 46.70
N ASP A 90 28.62 -61.72 47.69
CA ASP A 90 29.19 -62.02 49.01
C ASP A 90 28.09 -61.96 50.07
N PHE A 91 27.72 -63.08 50.68
CA PHE A 91 26.73 -63.12 51.76
C PHE A 91 27.38 -62.96 53.14
N GLU A 92 26.85 -62.09 53.99
CA GLU A 92 27.48 -61.74 55.26
C GLU A 92 26.84 -62.45 56.46
N LEU A 93 27.67 -63.01 57.34
CA LEU A 93 27.20 -63.66 58.59
C LEU A 93 26.52 -62.67 59.56
N ARG A 94 26.80 -61.36 59.43
CA ARG A 94 26.13 -60.32 60.19
C ARG A 94 24.62 -60.27 59.94
N SER A 95 24.13 -60.89 58.86
CA SER A 95 22.70 -61.07 58.58
C SER A 95 21.92 -61.66 59.75
N ALA A 96 22.52 -62.58 60.50
CA ALA A 96 21.89 -63.21 61.67
C ALA A 96 21.74 -62.24 62.87
N ILE A 97 22.65 -61.27 62.99
CA ILE A 97 22.65 -60.24 64.05
C ILE A 97 21.71 -59.09 63.65
N GLU A 98 21.75 -58.68 62.38
CA GLU A 98 21.00 -57.56 61.83
C GLU A 98 19.54 -57.92 61.50
N GLY A 99 19.18 -59.21 61.52
CA GLY A 99 17.84 -59.67 61.18
C GLY A 99 17.41 -59.30 59.76
N ALA A 100 18.37 -59.22 58.84
CA ALA A 100 18.20 -58.86 57.43
C ALA A 100 19.23 -59.62 56.59
N PHE A 101 18.86 -60.11 55.40
CA PHE A 101 19.84 -60.74 54.51
C PHE A 101 20.79 -59.67 53.97
N THR A 102 22.07 -59.82 54.26
CA THR A 102 23.08 -58.79 54.04
C THR A 102 24.14 -59.25 53.06
N PHE A 103 24.44 -58.41 52.08
CA PHE A 103 25.39 -58.68 51.03
C PHE A 103 26.42 -57.55 50.93
N ALA A 104 27.72 -57.89 50.98
CA ALA A 104 28.78 -56.90 50.89
C ALA A 104 28.97 -56.38 49.46
N ASN A 105 29.10 -57.31 48.49
CA ASN A 105 29.18 -56.96 47.08
C ASN A 105 28.22 -57.83 46.27
N VAL A 106 27.56 -57.22 45.29
CA VAL A 106 26.82 -57.89 44.22
C VAL A 106 27.28 -57.29 42.90
N GLU A 107 28.06 -58.02 42.12
CA GLU A 107 28.62 -57.53 40.86
C GLU A 107 28.15 -58.35 39.67
N LEU A 108 27.72 -57.66 38.60
CA LEU A 108 27.35 -58.26 37.32
C LEU A 108 28.21 -57.65 36.21
N VAL A 109 29.07 -58.47 35.60
CA VAL A 109 30.03 -58.04 34.59
C VAL A 109 29.58 -58.42 33.19
N ALA A 110 29.60 -57.43 32.31
CA ALA A 110 29.22 -57.50 30.91
C ALA A 110 27.86 -58.18 30.65
N PRO A 111 26.77 -57.77 31.31
CA PRO A 111 25.46 -58.27 30.96
C PRO A 111 25.02 -57.76 29.59
N SER A 112 24.46 -58.61 28.74
CA SER A 112 23.88 -58.23 27.45
C SER A 112 22.41 -58.64 27.41
N ILE A 113 21.53 -57.71 27.08
CA ILE A 113 20.08 -57.91 26.94
C ILE A 113 19.66 -57.58 25.51
N ASN A 114 18.85 -58.43 24.89
CA ASN A 114 18.22 -58.19 23.59
C ASN A 114 16.71 -58.01 23.79
N LEU A 115 16.27 -56.75 23.79
CA LEU A 115 14.87 -56.35 23.91
C LEU A 115 14.26 -56.22 22.52
N VAL A 116 13.27 -57.05 22.21
CA VAL A 116 12.54 -57.01 20.94
C VAL A 116 11.09 -56.65 21.24
N ILE A 117 10.61 -55.55 20.64
CA ILE A 117 9.24 -55.06 20.78
C ILE A 117 8.50 -55.42 19.49
N ASP A 118 7.36 -56.11 19.62
CA ASP A 118 6.56 -56.53 18.48
C ASP A 118 5.64 -55.41 17.95
N LYS A 119 4.87 -55.73 16.90
CA LYS A 119 3.92 -54.79 16.27
C LYS A 119 2.79 -54.33 17.21
N ASN A 120 2.54 -55.06 18.30
CA ASN A 120 1.53 -54.72 19.30
C ASN A 120 2.13 -53.96 20.49
N GLY A 121 3.43 -53.65 20.45
CA GLY A 121 4.15 -52.97 21.53
C GLY A 121 4.53 -53.89 22.70
N LEU A 122 4.35 -55.21 22.59
CA LEU A 122 4.73 -56.16 23.62
C LEU A 122 6.19 -56.59 23.44
N SER A 123 6.96 -56.55 24.52
CA SER A 123 8.35 -57.02 24.50
C SER A 123 8.46 -58.54 24.64
N ASN A 124 9.53 -59.11 24.10
CA ASN A 124 9.90 -60.52 24.28
C ASN A 124 10.00 -60.92 25.77
N PHE A 125 10.44 -60.02 26.67
CA PHE A 125 10.45 -60.25 28.11
C PHE A 125 9.04 -60.28 28.70
N GLN A 126 8.18 -59.33 28.37
CA GLN A 126 6.79 -59.32 28.84
C GLN A 126 6.05 -60.58 28.40
N GLN A 127 6.18 -60.96 27.13
CA GLN A 127 5.56 -62.19 26.61
C GLN A 127 6.03 -63.41 27.40
N ALA A 128 7.34 -63.58 27.62
CA ALA A 128 7.89 -64.71 28.35
C ALA A 128 7.37 -64.83 29.80
N PHE A 129 7.27 -63.71 30.52
CA PHE A 129 6.83 -63.72 31.92
C PHE A 129 5.29 -63.67 32.08
N GLN A 130 4.55 -63.12 31.11
CA GLN A 130 3.09 -63.02 31.15
C GLN A 130 2.42 -64.35 30.76
N THR A 131 2.91 -65.04 29.73
CA THR A 131 2.39 -66.37 29.33
C THR A 131 2.41 -67.36 30.49
N GLN A 132 3.41 -67.26 31.37
CA GLN A 132 3.51 -68.13 32.54
C GLN A 132 2.76 -67.60 33.77
N ALA A 133 2.64 -66.28 33.93
CA ALA A 133 1.83 -65.67 34.99
C ALA A 133 0.34 -65.99 34.82
N ASP A 134 -0.19 -65.95 33.60
CA ASP A 134 -1.57 -66.35 33.31
C ASP A 134 -1.78 -67.85 33.57
N SER A 135 -0.78 -68.68 33.24
CA SER A 135 -0.75 -70.12 33.53
C SER A 135 -0.68 -70.45 35.04
N LEU A 136 -0.08 -69.57 35.84
CA LEU A 136 0.07 -69.73 37.30
C LEU A 136 -1.03 -69.00 38.10
N ALA A 137 -1.75 -68.06 37.49
CA ALA A 137 -2.86 -67.34 38.10
C ALA A 137 -4.10 -68.23 38.26
N GLU A 138 -4.31 -69.21 37.36
CA GLU A 138 -5.36 -70.22 37.52
C GLU A 138 -5.15 -71.11 38.77
N GLU A 139 -3.91 -71.28 39.26
CA GLU A 139 -3.61 -72.08 40.47
C GLU A 139 -3.48 -71.27 41.78
N ARG A 140 -3.39 -69.94 41.74
CA ARG A 140 -3.06 -69.09 42.92
C ARG A 140 -4.21 -68.26 43.49
N SER A 141 -5.46 -68.59 43.19
CA SER A 141 -6.64 -67.88 43.73
C SER A 141 -6.94 -68.10 45.23
N ILE A 142 -5.97 -68.55 46.05
CA ILE A 142 -6.14 -68.72 47.50
C ILE A 142 -4.86 -68.35 48.27
N LYS A 143 -4.79 -67.07 48.70
CA LYS A 143 -4.14 -66.49 49.91
C LYS A 143 -3.54 -65.12 49.62
N GLN A 144 -4.28 -64.07 49.89
CA GLN A 144 -3.71 -62.75 50.21
C GLN A 144 -3.03 -62.88 51.60
N SER A 145 -1.71 -63.01 51.62
CA SER A 145 -0.94 -62.66 52.82
C SER A 145 -0.43 -61.24 52.64
N ASP A 146 -0.62 -60.42 53.67
CA ASP A 146 0.03 -59.13 53.85
C ASP A 146 1.55 -59.36 53.93
N SER A 147 2.21 -59.42 52.78
CA SER A 147 3.62 -59.80 52.67
C SER A 147 4.48 -58.58 52.97
N ALA A 148 4.85 -58.39 54.23
CA ALA A 148 5.90 -57.46 54.61
C ALA A 148 7.15 -57.69 53.74
N LEU A 149 7.71 -56.61 53.19
CA LEU A 149 8.92 -56.66 52.37
C LEU A 149 10.05 -57.41 53.10
N VAL A 150 10.71 -58.34 52.40
CA VAL A 150 11.90 -59.02 52.93
C VAL A 150 12.97 -57.97 53.22
N LYS A 151 13.55 -58.00 54.43
CA LYS A 151 14.63 -57.10 54.85
C LYS A 151 15.94 -57.53 54.19
N LEU A 152 16.42 -56.74 53.25
CA LEU A 152 17.65 -56.94 52.48
C LEU A 152 18.57 -55.71 52.67
N LEU A 153 19.86 -55.95 52.81
CA LEU A 153 20.92 -54.95 52.95
C LEU A 153 22.01 -55.23 51.92
N PHE A 154 22.41 -54.22 51.16
CA PHE A 154 23.44 -54.31 50.14
C PHE A 154 24.44 -53.16 50.31
N ASP A 155 25.70 -53.47 50.65
CA ASP A 155 26.73 -52.43 50.79
C ASP A 155 27.12 -51.87 49.42
N ASN A 156 27.22 -52.73 48.40
CA ASN A 156 27.57 -52.34 47.04
C ASN A 156 26.94 -53.30 46.01
N ILE A 157 26.14 -52.76 45.08
CA ILE A 157 25.70 -53.43 43.85
C ILE A 157 26.35 -52.72 42.66
N ALA A 158 26.97 -53.47 41.76
CA ALA A 158 27.62 -52.93 40.58
C ALA A 158 27.25 -53.72 39.32
N VAL A 159 26.95 -53.01 38.24
CA VAL A 159 26.86 -53.55 36.89
C VAL A 159 27.91 -52.85 36.05
N SER A 160 28.79 -53.60 35.40
CA SER A 160 29.89 -53.06 34.60
C SER A 160 29.83 -53.55 33.15
N ASN A 161 30.08 -52.64 32.20
CA ASN A 161 30.10 -52.93 30.75
C ASN A 161 28.82 -53.61 30.21
N GLY A 162 27.64 -53.21 30.70
CA GLY A 162 26.37 -53.74 30.22
C GLY A 162 26.03 -53.28 28.81
N VAL A 163 25.29 -54.11 28.07
CA VAL A 163 24.81 -53.85 26.71
C VAL A 163 23.31 -54.12 26.64
N ILE A 164 22.56 -53.20 26.05
CA ILE A 164 21.15 -53.42 25.72
C ILE A 164 20.98 -53.14 24.24
N ASN A 165 20.56 -54.14 23.47
CA ASN A 165 20.12 -53.96 22.09
C ASN A 165 18.59 -53.94 22.09
N ILE A 166 18.01 -52.92 21.49
CA ILE A 166 16.57 -52.70 21.37
C ILE A 166 16.23 -52.73 19.89
N VAL A 167 15.30 -53.59 19.52
CA VAL A 167 14.73 -53.67 18.17
C VAL A 167 13.23 -53.50 18.29
N ASP A 168 12.70 -52.42 17.74
CA ASP A 168 11.30 -52.03 17.86
C ASP A 168 10.59 -52.14 16.51
N HIS A 169 9.61 -53.05 16.45
CA HIS A 169 8.74 -53.28 15.30
C HIS A 169 7.34 -52.67 15.45
N SER A 170 7.09 -51.86 16.49
CA SER A 170 5.80 -51.20 16.72
C SER A 170 5.48 -50.14 15.67
N GLN A 171 6.51 -49.58 15.02
CA GLN A 171 6.38 -48.59 13.94
C GLN A 171 6.46 -49.25 12.56
N VAL A 172 6.07 -48.51 11.51
CA VAL A 172 6.12 -49.00 10.11
C VAL A 172 7.55 -49.35 9.68
N ASN A 173 8.52 -48.57 10.13
CA ASN A 173 9.95 -48.87 9.97
C ASN A 173 10.48 -49.48 11.28
N THR A 174 11.35 -50.48 11.17
CA THR A 174 12.02 -51.06 12.35
C THR A 174 13.03 -50.07 12.91
N ILE A 175 12.94 -49.77 14.19
CA ILE A 175 13.83 -48.84 14.90
C ILE A 175 14.81 -49.65 15.74
N GLU A 176 16.11 -49.40 15.58
CA GLU A 176 17.17 -50.10 16.31
C GLU A 176 17.99 -49.14 17.20
N HIS A 177 18.14 -49.52 18.46
CA HIS A 177 18.97 -48.79 19.43
C HIS A 177 19.93 -49.72 20.15
N ARG A 178 21.16 -49.26 20.38
CA ARG A 178 22.15 -49.97 21.18
C ARG A 178 22.66 -49.05 22.29
N ILE A 179 22.58 -49.54 23.51
CA ILE A 179 23.06 -48.91 24.74
C ILE A 179 24.32 -49.66 25.16
N ASP A 180 25.51 -49.06 25.01
CA ASP A 180 26.80 -49.72 25.25
C ASP A 180 27.96 -48.70 25.36
N PRO A 181 28.73 -48.65 26.48
CA PRO A 181 28.56 -49.42 27.71
C PRO A 181 27.59 -48.77 28.72
N LEU A 182 26.85 -49.63 29.44
CA LEU A 182 26.04 -49.27 30.61
C LEU A 182 26.78 -49.65 31.90
N ASN A 183 26.95 -48.69 32.79
CA ASN A 183 27.57 -48.89 34.10
C ASN A 183 26.64 -48.39 35.21
N PHE A 184 26.28 -49.26 36.15
CA PHE A 184 25.41 -48.93 37.28
C PHE A 184 26.10 -49.26 38.60
N LYS A 185 25.93 -48.41 39.60
CA LYS A 185 26.39 -48.63 40.97
C LYS A 185 25.28 -48.23 41.94
N LEU A 186 25.07 -49.01 42.99
CA LEU A 186 24.16 -48.72 44.08
C LEU A 186 24.84 -49.07 45.40
N LYS A 187 25.06 -48.09 46.26
CA LYS A 187 25.76 -48.24 47.53
C LYS A 187 24.82 -48.10 48.72
N SER A 188 25.07 -48.87 49.76
CA SER A 188 24.34 -48.81 51.04
C SER A 188 22.82 -48.91 50.89
N PHE A 189 22.34 -49.75 49.98
CA PHE A 189 20.91 -49.94 49.74
C PHE A 189 20.28 -50.86 50.78
N SER A 190 19.10 -50.48 51.26
CA SER A 190 18.36 -51.18 52.31
C SER A 190 16.87 -51.17 51.99
N THR A 191 16.20 -52.30 52.23
CA THR A 191 14.74 -52.39 52.17
C THR A 191 14.06 -52.07 53.51
N ARG A 192 14.82 -51.65 54.53
CA ARG A 192 14.27 -51.21 55.82
C ARG A 192 13.57 -49.86 55.68
N THR A 193 12.68 -49.58 56.63
CA THR A 193 11.90 -48.35 56.62
C THR A 193 12.79 -47.12 56.81
N LYS A 194 12.57 -46.10 55.97
CA LYS A 194 13.29 -44.81 55.97
C LYS A 194 14.76 -44.83 55.53
N ASP A 195 15.37 -45.99 55.27
CA ASP A 195 16.72 -46.04 54.71
C ASP A 195 16.75 -45.59 53.23
N SER A 196 17.93 -45.26 52.72
CA SER A 196 18.18 -44.98 51.30
C SER A 196 19.56 -45.45 50.89
N GLY A 197 19.70 -45.88 49.64
CA GLY A 197 20.98 -46.14 49.00
C GLY A 197 21.31 -45.09 47.93
N ASP A 198 22.59 -44.88 47.69
CA ASP A 198 23.10 -43.96 46.66
C ASP A 198 23.30 -44.71 45.35
N TYR A 199 22.62 -44.29 44.28
CA TYR A 199 22.79 -44.89 42.96
C TYR A 199 23.50 -43.95 41.99
N GLN A 200 24.23 -44.54 41.04
CA GLN A 200 24.85 -43.87 39.91
C GLN A 200 24.74 -44.76 38.67
N LEU A 201 24.10 -44.25 37.62
CA LEU A 201 23.99 -44.85 36.30
C LEU A 201 24.75 -43.96 35.31
N ASN A 202 25.69 -44.55 34.57
CA ASN A 202 26.39 -43.89 33.46
C ASN A 202 26.20 -44.74 32.20
N ILE A 203 25.70 -44.12 31.15
CA ILE A 203 25.53 -44.71 29.84
C ILE A 203 26.32 -43.85 28.85
N ASP A 204 27.27 -44.47 28.13
CA ASP A 204 27.91 -43.86 26.96
C ASP A 204 27.25 -44.44 25.71
N LEU A 205 26.78 -43.59 24.81
CA LEU A 205 26.10 -43.97 23.56
C LEU A 205 27.00 -43.75 22.34
N GLY A 206 28.27 -43.40 22.56
CA GLY A 206 29.27 -43.14 21.54
C GLY A 206 29.06 -41.82 20.79
N LYS A 207 30.11 -41.35 20.09
CA LYS A 207 30.10 -40.12 19.27
C LYS A 207 29.68 -38.86 20.06
N GLY A 208 30.07 -38.76 21.33
CA GLY A 208 29.80 -37.60 22.19
C GLY A 208 28.43 -37.58 22.87
N GLN A 209 27.72 -38.72 22.90
CA GLN A 209 26.42 -38.87 23.57
C GLN A 209 26.58 -39.60 24.91
N SER A 210 26.06 -39.03 26.00
CA SER A 210 26.12 -39.68 27.32
C SER A 210 24.92 -39.36 28.19
N ILE A 211 24.55 -40.28 29.08
CA ILE A 211 23.53 -40.10 30.12
C ILE A 211 24.18 -40.42 31.47
N ALA A 212 24.14 -39.49 32.40
CA ALA A 212 24.54 -39.66 33.79
C ALA A 212 23.32 -39.43 34.69
N TRP A 213 22.99 -40.39 35.54
CA TRP A 213 21.88 -40.30 36.49
C TRP A 213 22.37 -40.72 37.87
N ALA A 214 22.33 -39.81 38.82
CA ALA A 214 22.83 -40.06 40.17
C ALA A 214 21.87 -39.50 41.23
N GLY A 215 21.75 -40.19 42.36
CA GLY A 215 20.85 -39.77 43.42
C GLY A 215 20.73 -40.80 44.54
N THR A 216 19.65 -40.68 45.31
CA THR A 216 19.29 -41.62 46.37
C THR A 216 17.98 -42.33 46.06
N VAL A 217 17.85 -43.58 46.48
CA VAL A 217 16.64 -44.40 46.32
C VAL A 217 16.32 -45.14 47.62
N GLY A 218 15.04 -45.17 48.00
CA GLY A 218 14.50 -45.98 49.08
C GLY A 218 13.20 -46.64 48.65
N VAL A 219 12.89 -47.82 49.19
CA VAL A 219 11.73 -48.64 48.76
C VAL A 219 10.64 -48.80 49.82
N ALA A 220 10.87 -48.30 51.04
CA ALA A 220 9.91 -48.37 52.15
C ALA A 220 9.87 -47.07 52.98
N PRO A 221 9.08 -46.05 52.60
CA PRO A 221 8.28 -45.96 51.36
C PRO A 221 9.15 -45.69 50.13
N LEU A 222 8.57 -45.86 48.94
CA LEU A 222 9.25 -45.58 47.68
C LEU A 222 9.58 -44.08 47.59
N ARG A 223 10.87 -43.76 47.53
CA ARG A 223 11.37 -42.38 47.39
C ARG A 223 12.63 -42.37 46.53
N SER A 224 12.78 -41.33 45.72
CA SER A 224 13.98 -41.10 44.94
C SER A 224 14.26 -39.61 44.78
N SER A 225 15.51 -39.20 44.88
CA SER A 225 15.90 -37.82 44.57
C SER A 225 17.27 -37.81 43.92
N GLY A 226 17.40 -37.11 42.81
CA GLY A 226 18.64 -37.14 42.04
C GLY A 226 18.71 -36.11 40.94
N SER A 227 19.79 -36.19 40.19
CA SER A 227 20.07 -35.38 39.00
C SER A 227 20.28 -36.28 37.79
N ILE A 228 19.73 -35.89 36.65
CA ILE A 228 19.89 -36.53 35.35
C ILE A 228 20.59 -35.52 34.44
N SER A 229 21.71 -35.89 33.83
CA SER A 229 22.39 -35.11 32.80
C SER A 229 22.50 -35.94 31.54
N MET A 230 21.87 -35.47 30.46
CA MET A 230 21.94 -36.05 29.14
C MET A 230 22.69 -35.08 28.24
N VAL A 231 23.77 -35.53 27.62
CA VAL A 231 24.64 -34.68 26.80
C VAL A 231 24.65 -35.21 25.38
N GLY A 232 24.43 -34.33 24.41
CA GLY A 232 24.63 -34.61 22.98
C GLY A 232 23.61 -35.56 22.34
N ILE A 233 22.47 -35.82 22.98
CA ILE A 233 21.47 -36.80 22.52
C ILE A 233 20.92 -36.42 21.15
N LYS A 234 20.97 -37.33 20.18
CA LYS A 234 20.49 -37.08 18.82
C LYS A 234 18.96 -37.11 18.75
N ALA A 235 18.32 -35.97 18.97
CA ALA A 235 16.86 -35.84 19.00
C ALA A 235 16.18 -36.29 17.70
N HIS A 236 16.82 -36.09 16.53
CA HIS A 236 16.31 -36.56 15.24
C HIS A 236 16.15 -38.08 15.15
N LYS A 237 16.90 -38.88 15.92
CA LYS A 237 16.68 -40.34 16.00
C LYS A 237 15.42 -40.70 16.77
N LEU A 238 15.03 -39.87 17.74
CA LEU A 238 13.79 -40.04 18.47
C LEU A 238 12.58 -39.57 17.64
N TRP A 239 12.80 -38.72 16.63
CA TRP A 239 11.76 -38.32 15.67
C TRP A 239 11.24 -39.50 14.85
N GLU A 240 11.96 -40.62 14.77
CA GLU A 240 11.48 -41.87 14.13
C GLU A 240 10.25 -42.46 14.85
N TYR A 241 10.01 -42.08 16.11
CA TYR A 241 8.82 -42.43 16.88
C TYR A 241 7.66 -41.43 16.72
N ALA A 242 7.83 -40.35 15.94
CA ALA A 242 6.77 -39.39 15.73
C ALA A 242 5.62 -40.02 14.90
N PRO A 243 4.36 -39.63 15.14
CA PRO A 243 3.23 -40.11 14.36
C PRO A 243 3.41 -39.86 12.86
N GLN A 244 2.94 -40.79 12.02
CA GLN A 244 3.06 -40.67 10.56
C GLN A 244 2.34 -39.45 9.97
N GLU A 245 1.37 -38.91 10.69
CA GLU A 245 0.59 -37.73 10.28
C GLU A 245 1.38 -36.42 10.43
N THR A 246 2.60 -36.47 10.97
CA THR A 246 3.45 -35.26 11.08
C THR A 246 3.90 -34.80 9.69
N PRO A 247 3.54 -33.57 9.26
CA PRO A 247 3.83 -33.12 7.90
C PRO A 247 5.30 -32.73 7.68
N TYR A 248 6.14 -32.78 8.72
CA TYR A 248 7.52 -32.33 8.73
C TYR A 248 8.47 -33.32 9.43
N ASN A 249 9.70 -33.36 8.93
CA ASN A 249 10.79 -34.17 9.46
C ASN A 249 11.80 -33.30 10.20
N LEU A 250 12.33 -33.81 11.31
CA LEU A 250 13.50 -33.27 11.99
C LEU A 250 14.77 -33.91 11.41
N LEU A 251 15.43 -33.25 10.46
CA LEU A 251 16.63 -33.79 9.80
C LEU A 251 17.84 -33.82 10.73
N HIS A 252 17.98 -32.81 11.58
CA HIS A 252 19.05 -32.71 12.55
C HIS A 252 18.55 -32.06 13.85
N GLY A 253 19.22 -32.40 14.94
CA GLY A 253 18.86 -31.90 16.27
C GLY A 253 19.64 -32.64 17.34
N ILE A 254 20.23 -31.87 18.26
CA ILE A 254 21.00 -32.36 19.40
C ILE A 254 20.36 -31.81 20.68
N ALA A 255 20.01 -32.68 21.60
CA ALA A 255 19.43 -32.35 22.89
C ALA A 255 20.44 -32.53 24.02
N HIS A 256 20.44 -31.56 24.94
CA HIS A 256 21.09 -31.62 26.23
C HIS A 256 20.04 -31.37 27.29
N VAL A 257 19.98 -32.20 28.33
CA VAL A 257 18.99 -32.10 29.41
C VAL A 257 19.71 -32.23 30.74
N ASP A 258 19.63 -31.21 31.58
CA ASP A 258 20.02 -31.29 32.99
C ASP A 258 18.74 -31.16 33.82
N ALA A 259 18.42 -32.19 34.60
CA ALA A 259 17.17 -32.25 35.36
C ALA A 259 17.43 -32.66 36.81
N ASN A 260 16.88 -31.90 37.76
CA ASN A 260 16.88 -32.27 39.18
C ASN A 260 15.46 -32.61 39.61
N TYR A 261 15.28 -33.76 40.25
CA TYR A 261 13.96 -34.22 40.65
C TYR A 261 13.91 -34.75 42.08
N ARG A 262 12.69 -34.80 42.60
CA ARG A 262 12.34 -35.46 43.85
C ARG A 262 11.03 -36.20 43.66
N PHE A 263 11.03 -37.48 43.96
CA PHE A 263 9.89 -38.37 43.91
C PHE A 263 9.67 -39.03 45.27
N ARG A 264 8.42 -39.08 45.74
CA ARG A 264 8.02 -39.77 46.97
C ARG A 264 6.65 -40.39 46.81
N MET A 265 6.44 -41.54 47.43
CA MET A 265 5.14 -42.18 47.55
C MET A 265 4.63 -41.98 48.98
N THR A 266 3.58 -41.19 49.17
CA THR A 266 2.94 -40.93 50.47
C THR A 266 1.52 -41.48 50.42
N ASP A 267 1.18 -42.48 51.25
CA ASP A 267 -0.17 -43.08 51.30
C ASP A 267 -0.75 -43.49 49.93
N ASN A 268 0.07 -44.15 49.10
CA ASN A 268 -0.25 -44.49 47.70
C ASN A 268 -0.55 -43.30 46.77
N THR A 269 -0.21 -42.07 47.17
CA THR A 269 -0.20 -40.88 46.29
C THR A 269 1.22 -40.53 45.84
N PRO A 270 1.47 -40.34 44.53
CA PRO A 270 2.78 -39.96 44.02
C PRO A 270 2.99 -38.45 44.15
N GLU A 271 4.06 -38.07 44.82
CA GLU A 271 4.58 -36.70 44.86
C GLU A 271 5.79 -36.62 43.94
N PHE A 272 5.78 -35.69 43.00
CA PHE A 272 6.90 -35.45 42.09
C PHE A 272 7.17 -33.94 41.95
N ASP A 273 8.42 -33.57 42.18
CA ASP A 273 8.96 -32.24 41.95
C ASP A 273 10.09 -32.31 40.92
N LEU A 274 10.05 -31.45 39.93
CA LEU A 274 11.16 -31.09 39.05
C LEU A 274 11.57 -29.65 39.40
N PHE A 275 12.87 -29.37 39.52
CA PHE A 275 13.36 -28.03 39.84
C PHE A 275 14.71 -27.78 39.17
N ASP A 276 15.07 -26.51 38.98
CA ASP A 276 16.35 -26.06 38.39
C ASP A 276 16.76 -26.85 37.13
N SER A 277 15.79 -27.21 36.31
CA SER A 277 16.00 -28.10 35.16
C SER A 277 16.12 -27.31 33.86
N ILE A 278 17.07 -27.67 32.99
CA ILE A 278 17.37 -26.97 31.75
C ILE A 278 17.37 -27.97 30.60
N ILE A 279 16.67 -27.60 29.52
CA ILE A 279 16.66 -28.33 28.26
C ILE A 279 17.29 -27.42 27.20
N GLN A 280 18.30 -27.92 26.48
CA GLN A 280 18.89 -27.22 25.34
C GLN A 280 18.78 -28.09 24.10
N LEU A 281 18.20 -27.55 23.04
CA LEU A 281 18.22 -28.12 21.71
C LEU A 281 19.17 -27.29 20.84
N ARG A 282 19.97 -27.94 20.00
CA ARG A 282 20.93 -27.27 19.12
C ARG A 282 20.85 -27.83 17.71
N SER A 283 21.14 -26.98 16.74
CA SER A 283 21.21 -27.32 15.31
C SER A 283 19.94 -28.04 14.85
N LEU A 284 18.77 -27.47 15.14
CA LEU A 284 17.50 -28.03 14.70
C LEU A 284 17.30 -27.69 13.23
N GLN A 285 16.98 -28.69 12.42
CA GLN A 285 16.66 -28.50 11.01
C GLN A 285 15.35 -29.18 10.69
N ILE A 286 14.33 -28.37 10.36
CA ILE A 286 12.99 -28.85 10.02
C ILE A 286 12.82 -28.76 8.50
N ALA A 287 12.36 -29.86 7.92
CA ALA A 287 12.16 -29.98 6.49
C ALA A 287 10.82 -30.66 6.18
N ARG A 288 10.20 -30.31 5.05
CA ARG A 288 9.05 -31.05 4.53
C ARG A 288 9.48 -32.37 3.90
N GLN A 289 10.64 -32.37 3.25
CA GLN A 289 11.29 -33.55 2.69
C GLN A 289 12.79 -33.47 3.00
N GLN A 290 13.63 -33.22 2.00
CA GLN A 290 15.08 -33.05 2.16
C GLN A 290 15.49 -31.57 2.26
N ASP A 291 14.69 -30.66 1.73
CA ASP A 291 14.97 -29.22 1.79
C ASP A 291 14.46 -28.63 3.12
N SER A 292 15.39 -28.10 3.92
CA SER A 292 15.03 -27.40 5.15
C SER A 292 14.45 -26.03 4.84
N PHE A 293 13.40 -25.66 5.59
CA PHE A 293 12.79 -24.33 5.53
C PHE A 293 12.85 -23.61 6.89
N ILE A 294 13.23 -24.32 7.95
CA ILE A 294 13.52 -23.75 9.28
C ILE A 294 14.80 -24.38 9.81
N ASP A 295 15.82 -23.54 9.95
CA ASP A 295 17.02 -23.86 10.73
C ASP A 295 16.98 -23.07 12.05
N ILE A 296 17.26 -23.72 13.18
CA ILE A 296 17.36 -23.06 14.49
C ILE A 296 18.68 -23.45 15.13
N LYS A 297 19.53 -22.45 15.41
CA LYS A 297 20.85 -22.69 16.01
C LYS A 297 20.72 -23.28 17.41
N ALA A 298 19.88 -22.70 18.26
CA ALA A 298 19.64 -23.21 19.60
C ALA A 298 18.26 -22.83 20.15
N VAL A 299 17.69 -23.71 20.98
CA VAL A 299 16.54 -23.46 21.84
C VAL A 299 16.97 -23.82 23.26
N LYS A 300 16.79 -22.93 24.22
CA LYS A 300 17.06 -23.18 25.64
C LYS A 300 15.78 -22.95 26.43
N ILE A 301 15.38 -23.95 27.20
CA ILE A 301 14.19 -23.96 28.04
C ILE A 301 14.66 -24.15 29.48
N GLY A 302 14.31 -23.19 30.34
CA GLY A 302 14.51 -23.28 31.78
C GLY A 302 15.28 -22.09 32.38
N PRO A 303 15.46 -22.05 33.70
CA PRO A 303 15.06 -23.08 34.67
C PRO A 303 13.59 -23.49 34.62
N VAL A 304 13.34 -24.81 34.65
CA VAL A 304 12.00 -25.43 34.67
C VAL A 304 11.73 -25.96 36.07
N ALA A 305 10.56 -25.64 36.59
CA ALA A 305 10.02 -26.21 37.82
C ALA A 305 8.63 -26.81 37.57
N PHE A 306 8.43 -28.06 38.00
CA PHE A 306 7.13 -28.73 37.90
C PHE A 306 6.79 -29.39 39.23
N ASN A 307 5.56 -29.22 39.70
CA ASN A 307 5.06 -29.87 40.92
C ASN A 307 3.78 -30.63 40.58
N LEU A 308 3.82 -31.95 40.71
CA LEU A 308 2.72 -32.85 40.36
C LEU A 308 1.51 -32.65 41.29
N ALA A 309 1.74 -32.44 42.58
CA ALA A 309 0.66 -32.28 43.57
C ALA A 309 -0.14 -30.97 43.35
N LYS A 310 0.53 -29.89 42.94
CA LYS A 310 -0.06 -28.60 42.61
C LYS A 310 -0.49 -28.50 41.14
N GLN A 311 -0.07 -29.45 40.29
CA GLN A 311 -0.23 -29.41 38.84
C GLN A 311 0.30 -28.10 38.21
N THR A 312 1.42 -27.58 38.73
CA THR A 312 2.01 -26.31 38.26
C THR A 312 3.30 -26.54 37.48
N LEU A 313 3.41 -25.95 36.29
CA LEU A 313 4.62 -25.89 35.45
C LEU A 313 5.09 -24.43 35.32
N GLN A 314 6.31 -24.15 35.74
CA GLN A 314 6.93 -22.83 35.61
C GLN A 314 8.19 -22.94 34.76
N ILE A 315 8.30 -22.08 33.76
CA ILE A 315 9.47 -21.94 32.89
C ILE A 315 9.97 -20.50 33.05
N GLU A 316 11.16 -20.32 33.61
CA GLU A 316 11.71 -18.97 33.80
C GLU A 316 12.10 -18.32 32.46
N ALA A 317 12.73 -19.07 31.56
CA ALA A 317 13.11 -18.55 30.25
C ALA A 317 12.94 -19.60 29.14
N LEU A 318 12.43 -19.14 28.00
CA LEU A 318 12.44 -19.83 26.71
C LEU A 318 13.20 -18.95 25.72
N GLU A 319 14.42 -19.35 25.38
CA GLU A 319 15.32 -18.59 24.50
C GLU A 319 15.52 -19.34 23.19
N ILE A 320 15.25 -18.69 22.07
CA ILE A 320 15.42 -19.25 20.73
C ILE A 320 16.42 -18.37 19.97
N ASP A 321 17.58 -18.94 19.64
CA ASP A 321 18.66 -18.24 18.97
C ASP A 321 18.74 -18.61 17.50
N ALA A 322 18.81 -17.58 16.66
CA ALA A 322 19.04 -17.62 15.22
C ALA A 322 18.11 -18.62 14.50
N ILE A 323 16.83 -18.29 14.45
CA ILE A 323 15.88 -18.92 13.52
C ILE A 323 16.18 -18.38 12.12
N ASP A 324 16.40 -19.25 11.16
CA ASP A 324 16.40 -18.94 9.73
C ASP A 324 15.17 -19.58 9.10
N LEU A 325 14.18 -18.74 8.77
CA LEU A 325 12.91 -19.17 8.22
C LEU A 325 12.80 -18.77 6.74
N GLN A 326 12.58 -19.76 5.88
CA GLN A 326 12.31 -19.58 4.46
C GLN A 326 10.80 -19.61 4.21
N VAL A 327 10.24 -18.47 3.79
CA VAL A 327 8.81 -18.33 3.51
C VAL A 327 8.61 -18.13 2.01
N GLU A 328 7.87 -19.04 1.38
CA GLU A 328 7.48 -18.91 -0.01
C GLU A 328 5.96 -18.81 -0.15
N ARG A 329 5.50 -17.75 -0.82
CA ARG A 329 4.12 -17.63 -1.33
C ARG A 329 4.08 -18.04 -2.80
N ASN A 330 3.29 -19.06 -3.12
CA ASN A 330 3.19 -19.60 -4.48
C ASN A 330 2.32 -18.70 -5.41
N LYS A 331 2.23 -19.06 -6.69
CA LYS A 331 1.42 -18.33 -7.69
C LYS A 331 -0.09 -18.37 -7.42
N GLN A 332 -0.55 -19.29 -6.57
CA GLN A 332 -1.93 -19.41 -6.10
C GLN A 332 -2.20 -18.50 -4.89
N GLY A 333 -1.16 -17.87 -4.34
CA GLY A 333 -1.23 -16.99 -3.19
C GLY A 333 -1.13 -17.70 -1.84
N GLU A 334 -0.81 -18.99 -1.82
CA GLU A 334 -0.72 -19.83 -0.62
C GLU A 334 0.71 -19.84 -0.06
N LEU A 335 0.84 -19.91 1.27
CA LEU A 335 2.11 -20.13 1.94
C LEU A 335 2.46 -21.62 1.92
N THR A 336 3.57 -21.96 1.29
CA THR A 336 3.95 -23.36 1.01
C THR A 336 4.15 -24.22 2.26
N PHE A 337 4.61 -23.63 3.36
CA PHE A 337 4.76 -24.29 4.67
C PHE A 337 3.45 -24.42 5.48
N LEU A 338 2.32 -23.88 4.99
CA LEU A 338 1.01 -24.12 5.59
C LEU A 338 0.17 -25.14 4.81
N ALA A 339 0.56 -25.43 3.56
CA ALA A 339 -0.18 -26.32 2.66
C ALA A 339 -0.53 -27.70 3.25
N PRO A 340 0.35 -28.39 4.02
CA PRO A 340 -0.01 -29.71 4.60
C PRO A 340 -1.14 -29.65 5.64
N PHE A 341 -1.31 -28.51 6.32
CA PHE A 341 -2.35 -28.33 7.34
C PHE A 341 -3.71 -27.95 6.74
N ALA A 342 -3.72 -27.36 5.54
CA ALA A 342 -4.96 -26.98 4.86
C ALA A 342 -5.80 -28.19 4.41
N GLN A 343 -5.20 -29.38 4.27
CA GLN A 343 -5.89 -30.60 3.83
C GLN A 343 -6.55 -31.41 4.96
N HIS A 344 -6.27 -31.10 6.22
CA HIS A 344 -6.80 -31.83 7.40
C HIS A 344 -7.94 -31.09 8.12
N SER A 345 -8.56 -30.11 7.46
CA SER A 345 -9.73 -29.40 7.98
C SER A 345 -11.03 -30.10 7.55
N GLU A 346 -11.16 -31.41 7.74
CA GLU A 346 -12.50 -31.97 7.94
C GLU A 346 -12.89 -31.63 9.38
N PRO A 347 -14.02 -30.93 9.61
CA PRO A 347 -14.50 -30.72 10.96
C PRO A 347 -14.75 -32.11 11.55
N VAL A 348 -13.96 -32.50 12.53
CA VAL A 348 -14.35 -33.57 13.44
C VAL A 348 -15.68 -33.11 14.03
N GLU A 349 -16.76 -33.77 13.63
CA GLU A 349 -18.08 -33.60 14.21
C GLU A 349 -17.94 -34.04 15.67
N ILE A 350 -17.69 -33.08 16.55
CA ILE A 350 -17.77 -33.30 17.98
C ILE A 350 -19.25 -33.56 18.24
N GLU A 351 -19.62 -34.83 18.41
CA GLU A 351 -20.98 -35.21 18.79
C GLU A 351 -21.39 -34.37 20.01
N PRO A 352 -22.47 -33.55 19.90
CA PRO A 352 -22.98 -32.79 21.03
C PRO A 352 -23.73 -33.75 21.96
N GLY A 353 -22.97 -34.51 22.77
CA GLY A 353 -23.53 -35.56 23.62
C GLY A 353 -22.69 -36.00 24.81
N SER A 354 -21.39 -35.75 24.84
CA SER A 354 -20.54 -36.04 26.00
C SER A 354 -20.31 -34.80 26.86
N THR A 355 -21.36 -34.34 27.55
CA THR A 355 -21.20 -33.60 28.81
C THR A 355 -20.76 -34.57 29.92
N GLU A 356 -19.63 -35.26 29.72
CA GLU A 356 -18.79 -35.57 30.86
C GLU A 356 -18.20 -34.24 31.28
N SER A 357 -18.72 -33.73 32.40
CA SER A 357 -18.20 -32.56 33.06
C SER A 357 -16.70 -32.75 33.21
N ALA A 358 -15.92 -32.00 32.42
CA ALA A 358 -14.51 -31.82 32.66
C ALA A 358 -14.41 -31.27 34.08
N SER A 359 -14.16 -32.16 35.02
CA SER A 359 -13.76 -31.82 36.36
C SER A 359 -12.51 -30.97 36.19
N ALA A 360 -12.65 -29.68 36.51
CA ALA A 360 -11.58 -28.71 36.52
C ALA A 360 -10.42 -29.24 37.37
N ASN A 361 -9.41 -29.79 36.69
CA ASN A 361 -8.08 -29.96 37.24
C ASN A 361 -7.26 -28.77 36.70
N ASP A 362 -7.05 -27.79 37.58
CA ASP A 362 -6.33 -26.54 37.37
C ASP A 362 -4.82 -26.78 37.06
N PHE A 363 -4.48 -27.42 35.94
CA PHE A 363 -3.08 -27.44 35.50
C PHE A 363 -2.65 -26.02 35.15
N LYS A 364 -1.74 -25.44 35.95
CA LYS A 364 -1.27 -24.06 35.76
C LYS A 364 0.10 -24.01 35.13
N TRP A 365 0.25 -23.20 34.09
CA TRP A 365 1.54 -23.01 33.44
C TRP A 365 1.89 -21.54 33.27
N SER A 366 3.19 -21.22 33.34
CA SER A 366 3.73 -19.89 33.08
C SER A 366 5.12 -19.94 32.43
N ILE A 367 5.38 -18.97 31.56
CA ILE A 367 6.67 -18.67 30.92
C ILE A 367 6.99 -17.21 31.24
N GLU A 368 7.97 -16.99 32.11
CA GLU A 368 8.30 -15.63 32.59
C GLU A 368 8.93 -14.78 31.47
N HIS A 369 9.86 -15.36 30.71
CA HIS A 369 10.52 -14.68 29.59
C HIS A 369 10.60 -15.56 28.34
N LEU A 370 9.98 -15.12 27.24
CA LEU A 370 10.20 -15.64 25.89
C LEU A 370 11.12 -14.69 25.13
N ARG A 371 12.25 -15.19 24.65
CA ARG A 371 13.22 -14.44 23.85
C ARG A 371 13.51 -15.14 22.54
N ILE A 372 13.47 -14.38 21.45
CA ILE A 372 13.99 -14.80 20.15
C ILE A 372 15.15 -13.84 19.83
N ASN A 373 16.32 -14.35 19.49
CA ASN A 373 17.52 -13.54 19.24
C ASN A 373 18.10 -13.82 17.86
N ASP A 374 18.63 -12.78 17.21
CA ASP A 374 19.40 -12.88 15.97
C ASP A 374 18.74 -13.70 14.84
N SER A 375 17.40 -13.67 14.78
CA SER A 375 16.63 -14.44 13.80
C SER A 375 16.45 -13.71 12.48
N GLN A 376 16.13 -14.45 11.43
CA GLN A 376 15.84 -13.94 10.10
C GLN A 376 14.69 -14.69 9.42
N VAL A 377 13.97 -13.97 8.58
CA VAL A 377 12.91 -14.49 7.72
C VAL A 377 13.20 -14.01 6.31
N ASN A 378 13.34 -14.96 5.40
CA ASN A 378 13.54 -14.71 3.97
C ASN A 378 12.23 -15.00 3.25
N ILE A 379 11.66 -13.96 2.62
CA ILE A 379 10.34 -14.04 2.00
C ILE A 379 10.50 -14.00 0.49
N THR A 380 9.96 -15.00 -0.19
CA THR A 380 9.85 -15.06 -1.65
C THR A 380 8.36 -15.09 -2.03
N ASP A 381 7.87 -13.99 -2.58
CA ASP A 381 6.51 -13.90 -3.11
C ASP A 381 6.53 -14.10 -4.63
N LYS A 382 6.02 -15.25 -5.09
CA LYS A 382 5.91 -15.59 -6.52
C LYS A 382 4.58 -15.19 -7.13
N LEU A 383 3.72 -14.46 -6.39
CA LEU A 383 2.42 -14.01 -6.90
C LEU A 383 2.54 -12.95 -8.00
N PRO A 384 3.39 -11.91 -7.90
CA PRO A 384 3.56 -10.93 -8.97
C PRO A 384 4.24 -11.55 -10.20
N SER A 385 4.14 -10.91 -11.36
CA SER A 385 4.73 -11.43 -12.61
C SER A 385 6.25 -11.68 -12.52
N VAL A 386 6.94 -10.85 -11.73
CA VAL A 386 8.33 -11.04 -11.29
C VAL A 386 8.30 -11.35 -9.80
N ALA A 387 9.03 -12.38 -9.36
CA ALA A 387 9.03 -12.74 -7.94
C ALA A 387 9.60 -11.59 -7.08
N ALA A 388 8.89 -11.23 -6.00
CA ALA A 388 9.39 -10.29 -5.01
C ALA A 388 10.17 -11.04 -3.93
N GLN A 389 11.32 -10.49 -3.54
CA GLN A 389 12.18 -11.04 -2.50
C GLN A 389 12.58 -9.93 -1.55
N PHE A 390 12.43 -10.17 -0.25
CA PHE A 390 12.90 -9.29 0.80
C PHE A 390 13.19 -10.10 2.07
N SER A 391 14.14 -9.61 2.85
CA SER A 391 14.65 -10.30 4.03
C SER A 391 14.47 -9.44 5.28
N ILE A 392 13.87 -10.02 6.31
CA ILE A 392 13.80 -9.41 7.63
C ILE A 392 14.86 -10.09 8.49
N HIS A 393 15.87 -9.36 8.93
CA HIS A 393 17.01 -9.92 9.67
C HIS A 393 17.28 -9.18 10.98
N LYS A 394 18.15 -9.75 11.83
CA LYS A 394 18.38 -9.27 13.21
C LYS A 394 17.07 -9.12 13.99
N ILE A 395 16.16 -10.07 13.81
CA ILE A 395 14.89 -10.12 14.54
C ILE A 395 15.20 -10.53 15.97
N ASN A 396 14.93 -9.62 16.91
CA ASN A 396 14.95 -9.90 18.34
C ASN A 396 13.56 -9.61 18.91
N LEU A 397 12.95 -10.61 19.54
CA LEU A 397 11.65 -10.52 20.20
C LEU A 397 11.82 -10.83 21.68
N GLN A 398 11.15 -10.05 22.52
CA GLN A 398 11.00 -10.29 23.94
C GLN A 398 9.52 -10.21 24.28
N LEU A 399 9.00 -11.22 24.97
CA LEU A 399 7.64 -11.29 25.51
C LEU A 399 7.77 -11.76 26.97
N SER A 400 7.07 -11.14 27.90
CA SER A 400 7.13 -11.54 29.32
C SER A 400 5.76 -11.92 29.88
N GLU A 401 5.77 -12.69 30.97
CA GLU A 401 4.59 -13.04 31.77
C GLU A 401 3.53 -13.89 31.04
N LEU A 402 3.93 -14.67 30.02
CA LEU A 402 2.99 -15.53 29.28
C LEU A 402 2.52 -16.67 30.19
N ASN A 403 1.21 -16.80 30.37
CA ASN A 403 0.62 -17.83 31.23
C ASN A 403 -0.77 -18.24 30.73
N GLN A 404 -1.43 -19.15 31.44
CA GLN A 404 -2.76 -19.63 31.08
C GLN A 404 -3.86 -18.55 31.04
N ASP A 405 -3.71 -17.47 31.79
CA ASP A 405 -4.64 -16.34 31.79
C ASP A 405 -4.28 -15.38 30.65
N LEU A 406 -4.92 -15.63 29.51
CA LEU A 406 -4.75 -14.87 28.27
C LEU A 406 -5.46 -13.51 28.28
N THR A 407 -6.10 -13.12 29.39
CA THR A 407 -6.76 -11.82 29.52
C THR A 407 -5.79 -10.71 29.92
N HIS A 408 -4.68 -11.06 30.57
CA HIS A 408 -3.66 -10.11 30.99
C HIS A 408 -2.86 -9.52 29.82
N ALA A 409 -2.39 -8.29 29.99
CA ALA A 409 -1.63 -7.56 29.00
C ALA A 409 -0.14 -7.94 29.07
N LEU A 410 0.33 -8.71 28.09
CA LEU A 410 1.69 -9.21 28.01
C LEU A 410 2.62 -8.15 27.37
N PRO A 411 3.63 -7.64 28.09
CA PRO A 411 4.57 -6.68 27.51
C PRO A 411 5.47 -7.36 26.47
N PHE A 412 5.65 -6.69 25.33
CA PHE A 412 6.50 -7.17 24.26
C PHE A 412 7.38 -6.09 23.63
N ASN A 413 8.51 -6.50 23.08
CA ASN A 413 9.43 -5.67 22.32
C ASN A 413 10.01 -6.49 21.16
N VAL A 414 9.87 -5.97 19.94
CA VAL A 414 10.44 -6.53 18.72
C VAL A 414 11.38 -5.51 18.13
N SER A 415 12.58 -5.92 17.74
CA SER A 415 13.51 -5.14 16.93
C SER A 415 13.96 -5.94 15.72
N TYR A 416 14.10 -5.30 14.56
CA TYR A 416 14.39 -5.97 13.30
C TYR A 416 14.96 -4.99 12.26
N ARG A 417 15.51 -5.52 11.17
CA ARG A 417 15.91 -4.77 9.98
C ARG A 417 15.24 -5.38 8.76
N VAL A 418 14.66 -4.55 7.90
CA VAL A 418 14.13 -4.96 6.59
C VAL A 418 15.18 -4.61 5.55
N ASP A 419 15.78 -5.61 4.91
CA ASP A 419 16.92 -5.44 4.01
C ASP A 419 17.95 -4.45 4.64
N ASP A 420 18.51 -3.54 3.87
CA ASP A 420 19.53 -2.59 4.36
C ASP A 420 18.97 -1.40 5.18
N SER A 421 17.71 -1.44 5.64
CA SER A 421 17.11 -0.38 6.46
C SER A 421 17.80 -0.20 7.82
N ALA A 422 17.54 0.92 8.51
CA ALA A 422 18.02 1.14 9.88
C ALA A 422 17.27 0.23 10.89
N PRO A 423 17.73 0.08 12.15
CA PRO A 423 17.01 -0.71 13.15
C PRO A 423 15.58 -0.18 13.36
N ASN A 424 14.62 -1.07 13.16
CA ASN A 424 13.19 -0.84 13.36
C ASN A 424 12.76 -1.48 14.68
N SER A 425 11.66 -1.00 15.27
CA SER A 425 11.14 -1.58 16.51
C SER A 425 9.64 -1.44 16.68
N ILE A 426 9.04 -2.42 17.35
CA ILE A 426 7.66 -2.40 17.81
C ILE A 426 7.67 -2.70 19.31
N LYS A 427 7.13 -1.81 20.14
CA LYS A 427 7.12 -1.96 21.60
C LYS A 427 5.72 -1.73 22.15
N GLY A 428 5.21 -2.63 22.97
CA GLY A 428 3.82 -2.54 23.40
C GLY A 428 3.40 -3.60 24.40
N GLN A 429 2.08 -3.77 24.50
CA GLN A 429 1.43 -4.83 25.26
C GLN A 429 0.41 -5.52 24.36
N VAL A 430 0.24 -6.83 24.55
CA VAL A 430 -0.74 -7.66 23.85
C VAL A 430 -1.53 -8.53 24.83
N SER A 431 -2.85 -8.53 24.73
CA SER A 431 -3.75 -9.47 25.40
C SER A 431 -4.29 -10.43 24.34
N PRO A 432 -4.00 -11.75 24.41
CA PRO A 432 -4.47 -12.68 23.39
C PRO A 432 -5.99 -12.94 23.37
N ALA A 433 -6.67 -12.90 24.53
CA ALA A 433 -8.11 -13.20 24.62
C ALA A 433 -8.85 -12.32 25.66
N PRO A 434 -9.75 -11.40 25.25
CA PRO A 434 -10.01 -10.98 23.86
C PRO A 434 -8.77 -10.30 23.28
N PHE A 435 -8.58 -10.45 21.96
CA PHE A 435 -7.40 -9.90 21.30
C PHE A 435 -7.36 -8.38 21.41
N ASN A 436 -6.29 -7.85 21.99
CA ASN A 436 -6.01 -6.43 22.10
C ASN A 436 -4.50 -6.19 22.01
N ILE A 437 -4.06 -5.19 21.25
CA ILE A 437 -2.67 -4.80 21.12
C ILE A 437 -2.55 -3.29 21.16
N LYS A 438 -1.69 -2.79 22.05
CA LYS A 438 -1.29 -1.38 22.11
C LYS A 438 0.22 -1.29 21.92
N ALA A 439 0.67 -0.69 20.84
CA ALA A 439 2.08 -0.68 20.47
C ALA A 439 2.54 0.67 19.90
N ARG A 440 3.81 0.99 20.08
CA ARG A 440 4.52 2.03 19.33
C ARG A 440 5.34 1.37 18.23
N VAL A 441 5.14 1.82 17.01
CA VAL A 441 5.84 1.36 15.80
C VAL A 441 6.87 2.41 15.41
N ASN A 442 8.09 1.99 15.11
CA ASN A 442 9.15 2.84 14.60
C ASN A 442 9.85 2.12 13.43
N LEU A 443 9.57 2.61 12.22
CA LEU A 443 10.12 2.16 10.95
C LEU A 443 11.02 3.28 10.41
N LYS A 444 12.26 2.98 10.04
CA LYS A 444 13.24 3.98 9.59
C LYS A 444 13.91 3.56 8.29
N ASN A 445 13.77 4.41 7.28
CA ASN A 445 14.48 4.29 6.00
C ASN A 445 14.29 2.94 5.29
N VAL A 446 13.08 2.39 5.31
CA VAL A 446 12.78 1.18 4.52
C VAL A 446 12.71 1.55 3.04
N ALA A 447 13.50 0.86 2.22
CA ALA A 447 13.57 1.13 0.79
C ALA A 447 12.28 0.70 0.10
N LEU A 448 11.61 1.63 -0.57
CA LEU A 448 10.38 1.35 -1.32
C LEU A 448 10.65 0.55 -2.61
N THR A 449 11.90 0.51 -3.08
CA THR A 449 12.32 -0.25 -4.26
C THR A 449 12.00 -1.75 -4.17
N ALA A 450 11.87 -2.31 -2.96
CA ALA A 450 11.40 -3.67 -2.73
C ALA A 450 9.98 -3.92 -3.29
N LEU A 451 9.19 -2.86 -3.51
CA LEU A 451 7.84 -2.94 -4.06
C LEU A 451 7.80 -2.95 -5.60
N GLN A 452 8.95 -2.79 -6.28
CA GLN A 452 9.00 -2.76 -7.75
C GLN A 452 8.29 -3.94 -8.44
N PRO A 453 8.41 -5.21 -7.96
CA PRO A 453 7.74 -6.33 -8.61
C PRO A 453 6.21 -6.20 -8.62
N TYR A 454 5.63 -5.53 -7.62
CA TYR A 454 4.20 -5.27 -7.54
C TYR A 454 3.78 -4.10 -8.44
N ILE A 455 4.63 -3.08 -8.58
CA ILE A 455 4.39 -1.94 -9.47
C ILE A 455 4.35 -2.39 -10.93
N ASN A 456 5.21 -3.35 -11.31
CA ASN A 456 5.29 -3.90 -12.67
C ASN A 456 3.98 -4.52 -13.16
N ASP A 457 3.10 -4.95 -12.25
CA ASP A 457 1.80 -5.51 -12.62
C ASP A 457 0.76 -4.42 -12.89
N VAL A 458 0.93 -3.18 -12.40
CA VAL A 458 -0.09 -2.12 -12.54
C VAL A 458 0.36 -0.98 -13.45
N ALA A 459 1.66 -0.73 -13.56
CA ALA A 459 2.21 0.37 -14.31
C ALA A 459 3.62 0.08 -14.85
N LYS A 460 3.91 0.62 -16.03
CA LYS A 460 5.21 0.60 -16.70
C LYS A 460 6.14 1.68 -16.13
N VAL A 461 6.38 1.63 -14.83
CA VAL A 461 7.15 2.63 -14.06
C VAL A 461 8.25 1.93 -13.26
N ASN A 462 9.47 2.47 -13.31
CA ASN A 462 10.56 2.06 -12.43
C ASN A 462 10.62 2.99 -11.22
N LEU A 463 10.61 2.41 -10.03
CA LEU A 463 10.88 3.06 -8.77
C LEU A 463 12.38 3.03 -8.51
N GLU A 464 13.04 4.15 -8.78
CA GLU A 464 14.49 4.29 -8.69
C GLU A 464 14.94 4.46 -7.24
N GLN A 465 14.20 5.26 -6.48
CA GLN A 465 14.52 5.63 -5.10
C GLN A 465 13.27 5.91 -4.28
N GLY A 466 13.39 5.74 -2.97
CA GLY A 466 12.37 6.12 -1.99
C GLY A 466 12.62 5.43 -0.66
N LYS A 467 12.62 6.20 0.44
CA LYS A 467 12.82 5.68 1.79
C LYS A 467 11.64 6.04 2.67
N LEU A 468 10.89 5.03 3.11
CA LEU A 468 9.75 5.16 4.01
C LEU A 468 10.21 5.13 5.46
N SER A 469 9.72 6.08 6.25
CA SER A 469 9.79 6.05 7.72
C SER A 469 8.41 6.27 8.31
N VAL A 470 8.10 5.55 9.39
CA VAL A 470 6.82 5.61 10.10
C VAL A 470 7.11 5.62 11.60
N ALA A 471 6.51 6.55 12.33
CA ALA A 471 6.61 6.59 13.79
C ALA A 471 5.24 6.90 14.38
N GLY A 472 4.68 5.99 15.17
CA GLY A 472 3.33 6.19 15.71
C GLY A 472 2.93 5.18 16.77
N ALA A 473 1.79 5.44 17.41
CA ALA A 473 1.10 4.52 18.29
C ALA A 473 -0.06 3.86 17.53
N VAL A 474 -0.24 2.56 17.74
CA VAL A 474 -1.36 1.76 17.22
C VAL A 474 -2.06 1.08 18.39
N SER A 475 -3.38 1.09 18.38
CA SER A 475 -4.24 0.33 19.28
C SER A 475 -5.22 -0.47 18.44
N ILE A 476 -5.23 -1.80 18.54
CA ILE A 476 -6.17 -2.67 17.82
C ILE A 476 -6.81 -3.60 18.85
N ALA A 477 -8.12 -3.79 18.77
CA ALA A 477 -8.87 -4.77 19.54
C ALA A 477 -9.90 -5.48 18.65
N LEU A 478 -10.15 -6.76 18.90
CA LEU A 478 -11.25 -7.50 18.27
C LEU A 478 -12.40 -7.61 19.28
N ASP A 479 -13.63 -7.31 18.84
CA ASP A 479 -14.82 -7.55 19.65
C ASP A 479 -15.27 -9.02 19.61
N ALA A 480 -16.32 -9.35 20.36
CA ALA A 480 -16.87 -10.71 20.43
C ALA A 480 -17.44 -11.22 19.10
N GLN A 481 -17.72 -10.32 18.14
CA GLN A 481 -18.18 -10.63 16.79
C GLN A 481 -17.02 -10.71 15.79
N GLY A 482 -15.77 -10.50 16.24
CA GLY A 482 -14.57 -10.50 15.42
C GLY A 482 -14.37 -9.20 14.63
N ALA A 483 -15.13 -8.14 14.90
CA ALA A 483 -14.92 -6.86 14.24
C ALA A 483 -13.70 -6.14 14.83
N LEU A 484 -12.89 -5.57 13.94
CA LEU A 484 -11.68 -4.84 14.29
C LEU A 484 -12.01 -3.41 14.70
N HIS A 485 -11.65 -3.05 15.92
CA HIS A 485 -11.71 -1.70 16.46
C HIS A 485 -10.30 -1.21 16.73
N GLY A 486 -10.07 0.10 16.63
CA GLY A 486 -8.75 0.64 16.91
C GLY A 486 -8.43 1.94 16.22
N ASN A 487 -7.23 2.40 16.49
CA ASN A 487 -6.67 3.60 15.88
C ASN A 487 -5.16 3.50 15.65
N PHE A 488 -4.68 4.38 14.79
CA PHE A 488 -3.27 4.70 14.60
C PHE A 488 -3.10 6.22 14.68
N GLU A 489 -2.10 6.68 15.42
CA GLU A 489 -1.70 8.08 15.50
C GLU A 489 -0.19 8.20 15.39
N GLY A 490 0.31 8.99 14.44
CA GLY A 490 1.74 9.18 14.25
C GLY A 490 2.08 9.95 13.00
N GLY A 491 3.35 9.88 12.59
CA GLY A 491 3.86 10.52 11.38
C GLY A 491 4.42 9.50 10.38
N LEU A 492 4.34 9.86 9.10
CA LEU A 492 4.92 9.13 7.98
C LEU A 492 5.79 10.07 7.16
N SER A 493 6.93 9.60 6.68
CA SER A 493 7.74 10.36 5.72
C SER A 493 8.29 9.47 4.61
N ILE A 494 8.37 10.03 3.40
CA ILE A 494 9.02 9.43 2.25
C ILE A 494 10.11 10.38 1.77
N GLN A 495 11.36 9.95 1.88
CA GLN A 495 12.53 10.72 1.45
C GLN A 495 13.09 10.24 0.11
N ASN A 496 13.57 11.18 -0.70
CA ASN A 496 14.23 10.96 -1.99
C ASN A 496 13.43 10.02 -2.90
N PHE A 497 12.12 10.28 -3.06
CA PHE A 497 11.29 9.48 -3.94
C PHE A 497 11.56 9.86 -5.40
N ASN A 498 11.79 8.87 -6.25
CA ASN A 498 12.02 9.12 -7.66
C ASN A 498 11.58 7.94 -8.52
N THR A 499 10.86 8.24 -9.59
CA THR A 499 10.43 7.26 -10.58
C THR A 499 10.87 7.64 -11.99
N SER A 500 11.09 6.64 -12.84
CA SER A 500 11.27 6.79 -14.27
C SER A 500 10.22 6.01 -15.04
N ASP A 501 9.84 6.49 -16.21
CA ASP A 501 8.91 5.76 -17.06
C ASP A 501 9.66 4.70 -17.90
N GLN A 502 9.06 3.52 -18.14
CA GLN A 502 9.74 2.44 -18.87
C GLN A 502 9.71 2.61 -20.41
N ILE A 503 8.96 3.59 -20.94
CA ILE A 503 8.80 3.87 -22.37
C ILE A 503 9.88 4.85 -22.86
N LEU A 504 9.92 6.07 -22.32
CA LEU A 504 10.87 7.13 -22.63
C LEU A 504 12.14 7.06 -21.76
N LYS A 505 12.17 6.24 -20.70
CA LYS A 505 13.32 6.06 -19.80
C LYS A 505 13.79 7.36 -19.15
N GLN A 506 12.83 8.21 -18.77
CA GLN A 506 13.08 9.53 -18.21
C GLN A 506 12.32 9.71 -16.89
N ARG A 507 12.80 10.64 -16.05
CA ARG A 507 12.18 10.98 -14.76
C ARG A 507 10.70 11.33 -14.94
N LEU A 508 9.82 10.69 -14.19
CA LEU A 508 8.37 10.84 -14.29
C LEU A 508 7.80 11.66 -13.13
N VAL A 509 7.89 11.13 -11.92
CA VAL A 509 7.43 11.76 -10.67
C VAL A 509 8.49 11.57 -9.59
N GLY A 510 8.74 12.60 -8.79
CA GLY A 510 9.65 12.52 -7.65
C GLY A 510 9.48 13.65 -6.65
N TRP A 511 10.11 13.54 -5.49
CA TRP A 511 10.19 14.60 -4.48
C TRP A 511 11.36 14.34 -3.54
N GLN A 512 11.86 15.39 -2.88
CA GLN A 512 12.91 15.25 -1.87
C GLN A 512 12.36 14.72 -0.55
N ALA A 513 11.24 15.28 -0.09
CA ALA A 513 10.56 14.82 1.13
C ALA A 513 9.05 14.99 1.00
N LEU A 514 8.31 13.94 1.38
CA LEU A 514 6.89 14.00 1.69
C LEU A 514 6.77 13.67 3.16
N ILE A 515 6.24 14.58 3.97
CA ILE A 515 6.07 14.43 5.42
C ILE A 515 4.59 14.59 5.74
N ILE A 516 4.01 13.60 6.41
CA ILE A 516 2.62 13.59 6.86
C ILE A 516 2.66 13.45 8.37
N ASP A 517 2.36 14.52 9.10
CA ASP A 517 2.49 14.52 10.57
C ASP A 517 1.62 15.60 11.24
N PRO A 518 0.80 15.23 12.25
CA PRO A 518 0.33 13.88 12.54
C PRO A 518 -0.73 13.40 11.54
N VAL A 519 -0.85 12.08 11.41
CA VAL A 519 -1.99 11.37 10.81
C VAL A 519 -2.66 10.52 11.88
N LYS A 520 -3.99 10.60 11.95
CA LYS A 520 -4.87 9.82 12.82
C LYS A 520 -5.81 9.00 11.97
N VAL A 521 -5.77 7.68 12.13
CA VAL A 521 -6.66 6.73 11.44
C VAL A 521 -7.46 6.00 12.50
N ASN A 522 -8.79 6.05 12.44
CA ASN A 522 -9.65 5.13 13.19
C ASN A 522 -10.12 4.03 12.25
N PHE A 523 -10.11 2.77 12.68
CA PHE A 523 -10.41 1.65 11.80
C PHE A 523 -11.91 1.34 11.68
N ASN A 524 -12.71 1.63 12.72
CA ASN A 524 -14.14 1.38 12.70
C ASN A 524 -14.92 2.39 13.57
N PRO A 525 -15.75 3.29 12.98
CA PRO A 525 -15.85 3.53 11.54
C PRO A 525 -14.53 4.08 10.97
N LEU A 526 -14.23 3.74 9.71
CA LEU A 526 -13.00 4.19 9.05
C LEU A 526 -13.00 5.72 8.92
N SER A 527 -12.06 6.38 9.58
CA SER A 527 -11.83 7.82 9.45
C SER A 527 -10.34 8.15 9.44
N ILE A 528 -9.95 9.14 8.64
CA ILE A 528 -8.58 9.58 8.43
C ILE A 528 -8.54 11.10 8.62
N VAL A 529 -7.76 11.55 9.61
CA VAL A 529 -7.49 12.97 9.86
C VAL A 529 -5.99 13.18 9.71
N ILE A 530 -5.61 14.04 8.78
CA ILE A 530 -4.23 14.43 8.53
C ILE A 530 -4.12 15.91 8.90
N ASP A 531 -3.26 16.25 9.84
CA ASP A 531 -3.13 17.65 10.26
C ASP A 531 -2.31 18.44 9.23
N LYS A 532 -1.16 17.88 8.79
CA LYS A 532 -0.28 18.52 7.80
C LYS A 532 0.37 17.52 6.84
N ILE A 533 0.44 17.93 5.57
CA ILE A 533 1.23 17.29 4.50
C ILE A 533 2.25 18.32 4.01
N ASP A 534 3.55 18.05 4.16
CA ASP A 534 4.62 18.88 3.62
C ASP A 534 5.31 18.15 2.46
N LEU A 535 5.26 18.75 1.26
CA LEU A 535 5.83 18.21 0.03
C LEU A 535 6.94 19.13 -0.47
N GLN A 536 8.18 18.66 -0.33
CA GLN A 536 9.40 19.41 -0.62
C GLN A 536 10.02 18.97 -1.94
N ALA A 537 10.33 19.94 -2.78
CA ALA A 537 10.86 19.79 -4.13
C ALA A 537 10.12 18.74 -5.00
N PRO A 538 8.77 18.77 -5.08
CA PRO A 538 8.05 17.86 -5.96
C PRO A 538 8.40 18.10 -7.43
N TYR A 539 8.48 17.01 -8.18
CA TYR A 539 8.75 16.99 -9.61
C TYR A 539 7.68 16.17 -10.34
N SER A 540 7.17 16.69 -11.45
CA SER A 540 6.30 15.95 -12.36
C SER A 540 6.59 16.28 -13.82
N ARG A 541 6.52 15.27 -14.70
CA ARG A 541 6.58 15.43 -16.16
C ARG A 541 5.26 14.99 -16.80
N MET A 542 4.50 15.96 -17.27
CA MET A 542 3.24 15.75 -17.97
C MET A 542 3.43 15.99 -19.47
N ILE A 543 3.02 15.02 -20.28
CA ILE A 543 3.12 15.11 -21.74
C ILE A 543 1.76 14.78 -22.33
N ILE A 544 1.23 15.68 -23.15
CA ILE A 544 0.14 15.36 -24.08
C ILE A 544 0.79 14.75 -25.32
N THR A 545 0.38 13.53 -25.66
CA THR A 545 0.95 12.77 -26.77
C THR A 545 0.34 13.20 -28.11
N PRO A 546 0.94 12.79 -29.26
CA PRO A 546 0.35 13.05 -30.57
C PRO A 546 -1.11 12.56 -30.70
N GLU A 547 -1.46 11.47 -30.02
CA GLU A 547 -2.82 10.91 -29.95
C GLU A 547 -3.74 11.67 -28.98
N ARG A 548 -3.28 12.78 -28.39
CA ARG A 548 -3.99 13.61 -27.41
C ARG A 548 -4.35 12.88 -26.11
N SER A 549 -3.60 11.83 -25.76
CA SER A 549 -3.65 11.21 -24.43
C SER A 549 -2.55 11.79 -23.53
N ILE A 550 -2.65 11.57 -22.22
CA ILE A 550 -1.58 11.94 -21.29
C ILE A 550 -0.62 10.75 -21.12
N ASN A 551 0.67 11.03 -21.00
CA ASN A 551 1.70 10.00 -20.80
C ASN A 551 1.39 9.06 -19.61
N PHE A 552 0.86 9.56 -18.50
CA PHE A 552 0.47 8.73 -17.36
C PHE A 552 -0.53 7.62 -17.71
N ALA A 553 -1.50 7.90 -18.58
CA ALA A 553 -2.48 6.91 -19.01
C ALA A 553 -1.84 5.80 -19.85
N GLN A 554 -0.82 6.13 -20.66
CA GLN A 554 -0.09 5.15 -21.48
C GLN A 554 0.82 4.22 -20.66
N LEU A 555 1.15 4.61 -19.42
CA LEU A 555 1.98 3.83 -18.51
C LEU A 555 1.17 2.80 -17.72
N MET A 556 -0.15 2.97 -17.60
CA MET A 556 -1.00 1.99 -16.90
C MET A 556 -1.10 0.70 -17.72
N ILE A 557 -1.05 -0.45 -17.04
CA ILE A 557 -1.22 -1.76 -17.68
C ILE A 557 -2.69 -2.14 -17.59
N ASP A 558 -3.38 -2.14 -18.74
CA ASP A 558 -4.79 -2.52 -18.83
C ASP A 558 -4.93 -4.02 -18.50
N HIS A 559 -5.31 -4.30 -17.26
CA HIS A 559 -5.64 -5.64 -16.81
C HIS A 559 -7.05 -5.98 -17.27
N LYS A 560 -7.19 -6.33 -18.55
CA LYS A 560 -8.14 -7.38 -18.95
C LYS A 560 -7.65 -8.71 -18.37
N ARG A 561 -7.57 -8.81 -17.03
CA ARG A 561 -7.39 -10.10 -16.37
C ARG A 561 -8.61 -10.91 -16.74
N ASP A 562 -8.37 -12.02 -17.44
CA ASP A 562 -9.32 -13.10 -17.63
C ASP A 562 -10.17 -13.22 -16.37
N GLN A 563 -11.44 -12.89 -16.52
CA GLN A 563 -12.46 -13.19 -15.54
C GLN A 563 -12.42 -14.71 -15.36
N ARG A 564 -11.64 -15.19 -14.39
CA ARG A 564 -11.96 -16.46 -13.75
C ARG A 564 -13.41 -16.30 -13.31
N PRO A 565 -14.31 -17.23 -13.67
CA PRO A 565 -15.70 -17.13 -13.29
C PRO A 565 -15.73 -17.14 -11.77
N ILE A 566 -15.93 -15.96 -11.19
CA ILE A 566 -16.51 -15.86 -9.87
C ILE A 566 -17.86 -16.53 -10.06
N VAL A 567 -18.05 -17.67 -9.39
CA VAL A 567 -19.34 -18.33 -9.33
C VAL A 567 -20.30 -17.30 -8.75
N GLU A 568 -21.03 -16.62 -9.63
CA GLU A 568 -22.18 -15.79 -9.28
C GLU A 568 -23.23 -16.73 -8.74
N LYS A 569 -23.14 -16.98 -7.42
CA LYS A 569 -24.24 -17.55 -6.67
C LYS A 569 -25.30 -16.46 -6.62
N ASN A 570 -26.25 -16.61 -7.53
CA ASN A 570 -27.47 -15.83 -7.64
C ASN A 570 -28.08 -15.59 -6.26
N THR A 571 -28.04 -14.35 -5.77
CA THR A 571 -28.92 -13.87 -4.70
C THR A 571 -29.35 -12.46 -5.09
N GLN A 572 -30.55 -12.37 -5.65
CA GLN A 572 -31.19 -11.10 -5.93
C GLN A 572 -31.64 -10.43 -4.64
N THR A 573 -31.18 -9.19 -4.50
CA THR A 573 -31.81 -8.03 -3.84
C THR A 573 -32.10 -8.10 -2.33
N THR A 574 -31.29 -7.39 -1.55
CA THR A 574 -31.74 -6.20 -0.79
C THR A 574 -30.54 -5.42 -0.22
N SER A 575 -30.68 -4.10 -0.23
CA SER A 575 -29.73 -3.05 0.18
C SER A 575 -28.52 -2.82 -0.75
N LYS A 576 -28.60 -1.73 -1.55
CA LYS A 576 -27.45 -0.83 -1.71
C LYS A 576 -27.15 -0.31 -0.31
N ASP A 577 -26.44 -1.10 0.49
CA ASP A 577 -25.84 -0.58 1.70
C ASP A 577 -24.77 0.39 1.19
N LYS A 578 -25.14 1.68 1.14
CA LYS A 578 -24.17 2.75 0.90
C LYS A 578 -23.16 2.58 2.01
N GLN A 579 -22.00 1.99 1.72
CA GLN A 579 -20.87 2.05 2.64
C GLN A 579 -20.76 3.52 3.07
N PRO A 580 -20.75 3.80 4.38
CA PRO A 580 -20.70 5.17 4.86
C PRO A 580 -19.50 5.85 4.18
N PRO A 581 -19.69 7.08 3.65
CA PRO A 581 -18.62 7.78 2.95
C PRO A 581 -17.39 7.86 3.85
N LEU A 582 -16.21 7.57 3.27
CA LEU A 582 -14.94 7.62 4.00
C LEU A 582 -14.78 8.99 4.64
N ALA A 583 -14.68 9.01 5.96
CA ALA A 583 -14.49 10.25 6.69
C ALA A 583 -13.02 10.71 6.57
N LEU A 584 -12.72 11.67 5.69
CA LEU A 584 -11.37 12.16 5.41
C LEU A 584 -11.27 13.66 5.71
N THR A 585 -10.24 14.10 6.42
CA THR A 585 -9.91 15.51 6.63
C THR A 585 -8.41 15.74 6.52
N ILE A 586 -7.99 16.78 5.81
CA ILE A 586 -6.61 17.22 5.63
C ILE A 586 -6.53 18.70 6.02
N GLY A 587 -5.86 19.01 7.12
CA GLY A 587 -5.74 20.34 7.69
C GLY A 587 -4.97 21.30 6.77
N GLU A 588 -3.74 20.94 6.40
CA GLU A 588 -2.90 21.75 5.51
C GLU A 588 -2.03 20.87 4.59
N ILE A 589 -1.87 21.28 3.33
CA ILE A 589 -0.88 20.76 2.39
C ILE A 589 0.06 21.92 2.03
N THR A 590 1.35 21.82 2.33
CA THR A 590 2.37 22.78 1.91
C THR A 590 3.20 22.22 0.76
N LEU A 591 3.43 23.05 -0.26
CA LEU A 591 4.35 22.77 -1.36
C LEU A 591 5.51 23.74 -1.28
N SER A 592 6.75 23.23 -1.35
CA SER A 592 7.95 24.05 -1.39
C SER A 592 8.89 23.61 -2.52
N ASP A 593 9.49 24.59 -3.20
CA ASP A 593 10.52 24.39 -4.24
C ASP A 593 10.15 23.39 -5.36
N GLY A 594 8.87 23.32 -5.72
CA GLY A 594 8.39 22.37 -6.74
C GLY A 594 8.76 22.75 -8.18
N ASN A 595 8.82 21.74 -9.04
CA ASN A 595 9.09 21.86 -10.47
C ASN A 595 8.11 20.97 -11.27
N ALA A 596 7.55 21.49 -12.36
CA ALA A 596 6.75 20.72 -13.28
C ALA A 596 7.16 20.99 -14.73
N ASN A 597 7.35 19.93 -15.50
CA ASN A 597 7.59 20.00 -16.94
C ASN A 597 6.32 19.61 -17.69
N PHE A 598 5.88 20.48 -18.59
CA PHE A 598 4.73 20.24 -19.46
C PHE A 598 5.16 20.29 -20.92
N ALA A 599 4.71 19.31 -21.70
CA ALA A 599 4.86 19.33 -23.15
C ALA A 599 3.58 18.89 -23.86
N ASP A 600 3.26 19.54 -24.97
CA ASP A 600 2.18 19.17 -25.87
C ASP A 600 2.77 18.76 -27.23
N LEU A 601 2.89 17.44 -27.42
CA LEU A 601 3.39 16.82 -28.63
C LEU A 601 2.29 16.61 -29.68
N SER A 602 1.05 17.04 -29.41
CA SER A 602 -0.04 17.02 -30.40
C SER A 602 0.03 18.19 -31.40
N LEU A 603 0.97 19.11 -31.19
CA LEU A 603 1.26 20.27 -32.03
C LEU A 603 2.52 20.06 -32.86
N ILE A 604 2.58 20.71 -34.03
CA ILE A 604 3.76 20.72 -34.91
C ILE A 604 4.08 22.18 -35.25
N PRO A 605 5.23 22.74 -34.79
CA PRO A 605 6.20 22.12 -33.88
C PRO A 605 5.64 21.90 -32.46
N ALA A 606 6.26 21.01 -31.69
CA ALA A 606 5.80 20.69 -30.33
C ALA A 606 5.96 21.88 -29.37
N PHE A 607 5.05 21.98 -28.40
CA PHE A 607 5.13 22.97 -27.32
C PHE A 607 5.74 22.33 -26.06
N ALA A 608 6.61 23.05 -25.36
CA ALA A 608 7.15 22.64 -24.07
C ALA A 608 7.40 23.86 -23.18
N THR A 609 7.16 23.72 -21.88
CA THR A 609 7.38 24.75 -20.86
C THR A 609 7.71 24.12 -19.52
N SER A 610 8.45 24.82 -18.67
CA SER A 610 8.65 24.45 -17.27
C SER A 610 7.90 25.42 -16.34
N ILE A 611 7.52 24.92 -15.17
CA ILE A 611 7.05 25.71 -14.04
C ILE A 611 7.95 25.40 -12.87
N GLU A 612 8.70 26.39 -12.40
CA GLU A 612 9.70 26.27 -11.33
C GLU A 612 9.27 27.06 -10.09
N ASN A 613 9.92 26.80 -8.96
CA ASN A 613 9.67 27.46 -7.69
C ASN A 613 8.18 27.40 -7.31
N ILE A 614 7.54 26.24 -7.50
CA ILE A 614 6.14 26.02 -7.11
C ILE A 614 6.08 25.99 -5.59
N ASN A 615 5.49 27.02 -5.01
CA ASN A 615 5.37 27.23 -3.57
C ASN A 615 3.92 27.59 -3.24
N GLY A 616 3.37 26.98 -2.19
CA GLY A 616 1.98 27.26 -1.84
C GLY A 616 1.45 26.44 -0.68
N LYS A 617 0.18 26.70 -0.36
CA LYS A 617 -0.58 25.96 0.63
C LYS A 617 -2.01 25.68 0.16
N ILE A 618 -2.56 24.56 0.61
CA ILE A 618 -3.97 24.20 0.51
C ILE A 618 -4.45 23.90 1.93
N SER A 619 -5.51 24.53 2.43
CA SER A 619 -5.95 24.42 3.82
C SER A 619 -7.43 24.04 3.92
N GLY A 620 -7.77 23.08 4.78
CA GLY A 620 -9.16 22.75 5.11
C GLY A 620 -9.87 21.80 4.16
N LEU A 621 -9.15 20.85 3.55
CA LEU A 621 -9.77 19.80 2.71
C LEU A 621 -10.55 18.81 3.60
N SER A 622 -11.85 18.63 3.38
CA SER A 622 -12.65 17.66 4.14
C SER A 622 -13.71 16.98 3.28
N ALA A 623 -13.87 15.68 3.46
CA ALA A 623 -15.02 14.90 2.97
C ALA A 623 -16.19 14.91 3.98
N ASN A 624 -15.94 15.33 5.22
CA ASN A 624 -16.94 15.33 6.29
C ASN A 624 -17.74 16.63 6.32
N ASN A 625 -17.12 17.74 5.92
CA ASN A 625 -17.72 19.05 5.90
C ASN A 625 -17.83 19.57 4.46
N ILE A 626 -18.83 19.05 3.75
CA ILE A 626 -19.08 19.34 2.33
C ILE A 626 -19.33 20.84 2.07
N GLU A 627 -19.83 21.57 3.07
CA GLU A 627 -20.12 23.01 2.98
C GLU A 627 -18.88 23.90 3.15
N GLN A 628 -17.79 23.38 3.74
CA GLN A 628 -16.56 24.13 3.94
C GLN A 628 -15.60 23.87 2.78
N ALA A 629 -15.40 24.89 1.94
CA ALA A 629 -14.40 24.82 0.90
C ALA A 629 -12.99 25.03 1.47
N ALA A 630 -12.02 24.35 0.89
CA ALA A 630 -10.61 24.46 1.20
C ALA A 630 -9.98 25.66 0.48
N ASP A 631 -9.22 26.47 1.21
CA ASP A 631 -8.45 27.58 0.65
C ASP A 631 -7.26 27.05 -0.15
N VAL A 632 -7.01 27.63 -1.32
CA VAL A 632 -5.87 27.33 -2.19
C VAL A 632 -5.07 28.61 -2.39
N ASN A 633 -3.76 28.54 -2.22
CA ASN A 633 -2.83 29.59 -2.61
C ASN A 633 -1.52 28.97 -3.10
N ILE A 634 -1.30 28.96 -4.41
CA ILE A 634 -0.12 28.37 -5.05
C ILE A 634 0.49 29.39 -6.00
N SER A 635 1.79 29.58 -5.91
CA SER A 635 2.57 30.44 -6.78
C SER A 635 3.66 29.64 -7.48
N GLY A 636 4.11 30.12 -8.64
CA GLY A 636 5.21 29.51 -9.39
C GLY A 636 5.73 30.44 -10.47
N THR A 637 6.85 30.07 -11.07
CA THR A 637 7.49 30.80 -12.18
C THR A 637 7.42 29.95 -13.43
N VAL A 638 6.78 30.45 -14.50
CA VAL A 638 6.68 29.79 -15.80
C VAL A 638 7.88 30.20 -16.65
N ASN A 639 8.70 29.24 -17.05
CA ASN A 639 10.04 29.46 -17.63
C ASN A 639 10.85 30.46 -16.77
N ASP A 640 11.59 31.39 -17.38
CA ASP A 640 12.52 32.26 -16.65
C ASP A 640 11.87 33.46 -15.93
N TYR A 641 10.69 33.94 -16.39
CA TYR A 641 10.14 35.24 -15.93
C TYR A 641 8.63 35.28 -15.74
N GLY A 642 7.87 34.35 -16.32
CA GLY A 642 6.41 34.34 -16.23
C GLY A 642 5.98 34.03 -14.80
N LYS A 643 4.99 34.73 -14.25
CA LYS A 643 4.48 34.41 -12.90
C LYS A 643 3.15 33.69 -12.99
N MET A 644 2.96 32.69 -12.14
CA MET A 644 1.71 31.98 -11.93
C MET A 644 1.25 32.19 -10.49
N LEU A 645 -0.03 32.48 -10.30
CA LEU A 645 -0.71 32.51 -9.01
C LEU A 645 -2.07 31.82 -9.15
N VAL A 646 -2.34 30.86 -8.28
CA VAL A 646 -3.62 30.16 -8.15
C VAL A 646 -4.14 30.46 -6.75
N GLU A 647 -5.28 31.12 -6.65
CA GLU A 647 -5.90 31.49 -5.38
C GLU A 647 -7.40 31.21 -5.41
N GLY A 648 -8.00 30.82 -4.29
CA GLY A 648 -9.46 30.63 -4.21
C GLY A 648 -9.86 29.44 -3.35
N GLU A 649 -11.01 28.87 -3.63
CA GLU A 649 -11.64 27.86 -2.80
C GLU A 649 -12.02 26.60 -3.60
N ILE A 650 -11.86 25.41 -3.01
CA ILE A 650 -12.24 24.13 -3.63
C ILE A 650 -12.93 23.20 -2.63
N SER A 651 -13.96 22.46 -3.04
CA SER A 651 -14.51 21.33 -2.27
C SER A 651 -14.63 20.11 -3.18
N PRO A 652 -13.56 19.31 -3.31
CA PRO A 652 -13.51 18.19 -4.26
C PRO A 652 -14.25 16.95 -3.78
N PHE A 653 -14.52 16.86 -2.47
CA PHE A 653 -15.19 15.71 -1.84
C PHE A 653 -16.71 15.94 -1.62
N ALA A 654 -17.20 17.13 -1.99
CA ALA A 654 -18.61 17.42 -2.02
C ALA A 654 -19.35 16.51 -3.01
N GLY A 655 -20.60 16.14 -2.71
CA GLY A 655 -21.43 15.36 -3.64
C GLY A 655 -21.56 16.02 -5.02
N ASP A 656 -21.56 17.35 -5.05
CA ASP A 656 -21.39 18.18 -6.25
C ASP A 656 -20.07 18.95 -6.14
N LEU A 657 -19.20 18.85 -7.14
CA LEU A 657 -17.92 19.59 -7.18
C LEU A 657 -18.16 21.10 -7.02
N TYR A 658 -17.57 21.71 -5.98
CA TYR A 658 -17.53 23.17 -5.83
C TYR A 658 -16.12 23.71 -6.06
N THR A 659 -16.01 24.77 -6.84
CA THR A 659 -14.76 25.54 -7.00
C THR A 659 -15.09 27.01 -7.13
N ASP A 660 -14.21 27.89 -6.64
CA ASP A 660 -14.14 29.31 -6.99
C ASP A 660 -12.65 29.68 -7.05
N ILE A 661 -12.02 29.29 -8.15
CA ILE A 661 -10.56 29.42 -8.32
C ILE A 661 -10.27 30.57 -9.26
N ASN A 662 -9.32 31.41 -8.87
CA ASN A 662 -8.71 32.43 -9.68
C ASN A 662 -7.28 32.01 -10.06
N VAL A 663 -7.03 31.82 -11.34
CA VAL A 663 -5.69 31.53 -11.88
C VAL A 663 -5.20 32.75 -12.65
N LYS A 664 -4.09 33.32 -12.20
CA LYS A 664 -3.41 34.46 -12.81
C LYS A 664 -2.07 34.02 -13.37
N PHE A 665 -1.88 34.30 -14.65
CA PHE A 665 -0.58 34.30 -15.29
C PHE A 665 -0.20 35.74 -15.61
N ASP A 666 1.03 36.14 -15.31
CA ASP A 666 1.53 37.48 -15.61
C ASP A 666 2.81 37.42 -16.44
N LYS A 667 2.82 38.17 -17.54
CA LYS A 667 3.98 38.37 -18.43
C LYS A 667 4.56 37.09 -19.03
N ILE A 668 3.71 36.13 -19.40
CA ILE A 668 4.11 34.96 -20.18
C ILE A 668 4.59 35.42 -21.56
N GLU A 669 5.70 34.87 -22.05
CA GLU A 669 6.20 35.16 -23.41
C GLU A 669 5.26 34.54 -24.45
N LEU A 670 4.66 35.34 -25.33
CA LEU A 670 3.73 34.82 -26.35
C LEU A 670 4.43 34.11 -27.50
N ALA A 671 5.69 34.46 -27.79
CA ALA A 671 6.46 33.84 -28.87
C ALA A 671 6.59 32.31 -28.68
N THR A 672 6.63 31.83 -27.42
CA THR A 672 6.67 30.39 -27.10
C THR A 672 5.35 29.68 -27.37
N LEU A 673 4.24 30.42 -27.52
CA LEU A 673 2.91 29.89 -27.84
C LEU A 673 2.61 29.84 -29.35
N THR A 674 3.59 30.16 -30.20
CA THR A 674 3.50 30.04 -31.67
C THR A 674 2.94 28.70 -32.16
N PRO A 675 3.27 27.52 -31.57
CA PRO A 675 2.64 26.25 -31.93
C PRO A 675 1.11 26.27 -31.90
N TYR A 676 0.52 26.96 -30.92
CA TYR A 676 -0.94 27.09 -30.79
C TYR A 676 -1.51 28.10 -31.77
N SER A 677 -0.89 29.27 -31.93
CA SER A 677 -1.38 30.31 -32.86
C SER A 677 -1.27 29.89 -34.32
N GLY A 678 -0.21 29.17 -34.70
CA GLY A 678 -0.04 28.64 -36.05
C GLY A 678 -1.18 27.67 -36.41
N ARG A 679 -1.51 26.75 -35.50
CA ARG A 679 -2.60 25.78 -35.71
C ARG A 679 -3.98 26.44 -35.76
N TYR A 680 -4.33 27.27 -34.77
CA TYR A 680 -5.71 27.74 -34.60
C TYR A 680 -6.00 29.13 -35.19
N ALA A 681 -4.98 29.98 -35.32
CA ALA A 681 -5.12 31.31 -35.91
C ALA A 681 -4.48 31.43 -37.30
N GLY A 682 -3.62 30.50 -37.71
CA GLY A 682 -2.93 30.55 -39.01
C GLY A 682 -1.82 31.61 -39.07
N TYR A 683 -1.25 32.02 -37.93
CA TYR A 683 -0.17 33.02 -37.88
C TYR A 683 0.87 32.68 -36.81
N VAL A 684 2.12 33.01 -37.10
CA VAL A 684 3.20 33.05 -36.09
C VAL A 684 3.04 34.27 -35.18
N ILE A 685 3.48 34.17 -33.93
CA ILE A 685 3.59 35.32 -33.03
C ILE A 685 5.05 35.79 -33.02
N ASP A 686 5.31 37.00 -33.51
CA ASP A 686 6.67 37.56 -33.54
C ASP A 686 7.10 38.03 -32.15
N LYS A 687 6.22 38.71 -31.42
CA LYS A 687 6.45 39.17 -30.04
C LYS A 687 5.17 39.47 -29.28
N GLY A 688 5.29 39.52 -27.96
CA GLY A 688 4.29 40.06 -27.06
C GLY A 688 4.30 39.36 -25.71
N LYS A 689 3.68 39.98 -24.70
CA LYS A 689 3.49 39.39 -23.37
C LYS A 689 2.02 39.10 -23.13
N LEU A 690 1.73 37.96 -22.51
CA LEU A 690 0.40 37.55 -22.10
C LEU A 690 0.27 37.61 -20.59
N SER A 691 -0.75 38.33 -20.13
CA SER A 691 -1.28 38.19 -18.79
C SER A 691 -2.72 37.65 -18.88
N LEU A 692 -2.99 36.59 -18.13
CA LEU A 692 -4.24 35.83 -18.20
C LEU A 692 -4.83 35.78 -16.80
N ASN A 693 -6.11 36.13 -16.65
CA ASN A 693 -6.83 36.04 -15.38
C ASN A 693 -8.09 35.19 -15.61
N LEU A 694 -8.11 34.02 -14.99
CA LEU A 694 -9.09 32.99 -15.17
C LEU A 694 -9.83 32.76 -13.85
N ASN A 695 -11.07 33.22 -13.75
CA ASN A 695 -11.94 32.91 -12.61
C ASN A 695 -12.94 31.83 -13.02
N TYR A 696 -12.82 30.65 -12.42
CA TYR A 696 -13.69 29.50 -12.67
C TYR A 696 -14.44 29.11 -11.41
N LYS A 697 -15.76 29.36 -11.47
CA LYS A 697 -16.69 28.99 -10.42
C LYS A 697 -17.53 27.80 -10.86
N ILE A 698 -17.49 26.72 -10.11
CA ILE A 698 -18.40 25.58 -10.28
C ILE A 698 -19.29 25.53 -9.04
N ALA A 699 -20.60 25.57 -9.22
CA ALA A 699 -21.57 25.41 -8.16
C ALA A 699 -22.86 24.80 -8.72
N GLN A 700 -23.43 23.81 -8.03
CA GLN A 700 -24.66 23.12 -8.46
C GLN A 700 -24.55 22.59 -9.90
N GLN A 701 -23.41 21.96 -10.21
CA GLN A 701 -23.08 21.42 -11.53
C GLN A 701 -23.03 22.46 -12.67
N LYS A 702 -23.10 23.76 -12.36
CA LYS A 702 -22.95 24.84 -13.34
C LYS A 702 -21.56 25.44 -13.27
N LEU A 703 -20.92 25.52 -14.43
CA LEU A 703 -19.67 26.20 -14.62
C LEU A 703 -19.92 27.65 -15.07
N ILE A 704 -19.30 28.60 -14.36
CA ILE A 704 -19.16 30.00 -14.78
C ILE A 704 -17.66 30.30 -14.87
N GLY A 705 -17.17 30.51 -16.10
CA GLY A 705 -15.81 30.95 -16.36
C GLY A 705 -15.78 32.41 -16.78
N LYS A 706 -14.92 33.21 -16.15
CA LYS A 706 -14.57 34.57 -16.57
C LYS A 706 -13.09 34.57 -16.93
N ASN A 707 -12.81 34.77 -18.20
CA ASN A 707 -11.45 34.71 -18.74
C ASN A 707 -11.09 36.09 -19.25
N ARG A 708 -10.17 36.80 -18.58
CA ARG A 708 -9.62 38.07 -19.05
C ARG A 708 -8.22 37.84 -19.59
N LEU A 709 -8.05 38.14 -20.86
CA LEU A 709 -6.81 38.01 -21.59
C LEU A 709 -6.28 39.40 -21.90
N ILE A 710 -5.05 39.67 -21.47
CA ILE A 710 -4.35 40.93 -21.69
C ILE A 710 -3.09 40.60 -22.49
N LEU A 711 -2.98 41.16 -23.70
CA LEU A 711 -1.77 41.07 -24.50
C LEU A 711 -1.09 42.44 -24.53
N ASP A 712 0.21 42.47 -24.25
CA ASP A 712 1.03 43.70 -24.29
C ASP A 712 2.06 43.58 -25.43
N GLN A 713 2.18 44.65 -26.22
CA GLN A 713 3.04 44.73 -27.40
C GLN A 713 2.85 43.57 -28.41
N PHE A 714 1.64 43.04 -28.53
CA PHE A 714 1.36 41.91 -29.41
C PHE A 714 1.50 42.27 -30.89
N GLU A 715 2.26 41.44 -31.61
CA GLU A 715 2.43 41.49 -33.07
C GLU A 715 2.39 40.09 -33.69
N LEU A 716 1.62 39.97 -34.78
CA LEU A 716 1.60 38.78 -35.62
C LEU A 716 2.72 38.84 -36.66
N GLY A 717 3.34 37.69 -36.90
CA GLY A 717 4.33 37.49 -37.95
C GLY A 717 3.71 36.97 -39.25
N THR A 718 4.42 36.04 -39.89
CA THR A 718 3.99 35.44 -41.16
C THR A 718 2.78 34.52 -41.00
N SER A 719 1.95 34.45 -42.04
CA SER A 719 0.86 33.48 -42.14
C SER A 719 1.41 32.05 -42.21
N VAL A 720 0.69 31.11 -41.62
CA VAL A 720 0.97 29.68 -41.57
C VAL A 720 -0.22 28.94 -42.16
N ASP A 721 0.02 28.02 -43.09
CA ASP A 721 -1.03 27.18 -43.66
C ASP A 721 -1.51 26.19 -42.60
N SER A 722 -2.80 26.28 -42.23
CA SER A 722 -3.44 25.38 -41.27
C SER A 722 -4.90 25.17 -41.63
N GLN A 723 -5.30 23.90 -41.73
CA GLN A 723 -6.69 23.50 -42.01
C GLN A 723 -7.62 23.77 -40.83
N GLU A 724 -7.08 23.91 -39.62
CA GLU A 724 -7.83 24.21 -38.40
C GLU A 724 -7.87 25.72 -38.10
N ALA A 725 -7.21 26.55 -38.93
CA ALA A 725 -7.23 28.00 -38.76
C ALA A 725 -8.61 28.59 -39.11
N LEU A 726 -9.01 29.58 -38.32
CA LEU A 726 -10.26 30.30 -38.53
C LEU A 726 -10.14 31.27 -39.71
N ASP A 727 -11.08 31.22 -40.66
CA ASP A 727 -11.18 32.18 -41.78
C ASP A 727 -11.78 33.51 -41.29
N LEU A 728 -10.97 34.28 -40.56
CA LEU A 728 -11.35 35.57 -39.99
C LEU A 728 -10.32 36.65 -40.35
N PRO A 729 -10.74 37.92 -40.55
CA PRO A 729 -9.86 39.10 -40.65
C PRO A 729 -9.15 39.43 -39.32
N ILE A 730 -8.30 38.54 -38.83
CA ILE A 730 -7.67 38.63 -37.49
C ILE A 730 -6.90 39.93 -37.31
N LYS A 731 -6.23 40.45 -38.36
CA LYS A 731 -5.54 41.75 -38.32
C LYS A 731 -6.47 42.91 -38.00
N LEU A 732 -7.66 42.95 -38.60
CA LEU A 732 -8.68 43.97 -38.32
C LEU A 732 -9.19 43.88 -36.89
N ALA A 733 -9.47 42.66 -36.42
CA ALA A 733 -9.88 42.46 -35.04
C ALA A 733 -8.79 42.92 -34.04
N ILE A 734 -7.52 42.57 -34.29
CA ILE A 734 -6.39 43.04 -33.47
C ILE A 734 -6.33 44.56 -33.44
N ALA A 735 -6.45 45.23 -34.59
CA ALA A 735 -6.42 46.70 -34.66
C ALA A 735 -7.60 47.36 -33.92
N LEU A 736 -8.77 46.71 -33.87
CA LEU A 736 -9.93 47.17 -33.11
C LEU A 736 -9.73 47.04 -31.59
N PHE A 737 -9.11 45.95 -31.13
CA PHE A 737 -8.85 45.73 -29.71
C PHE A 737 -7.60 46.46 -29.19
N LYS A 738 -6.56 46.63 -30.01
CA LYS A 738 -5.25 47.16 -29.61
C LYS A 738 -5.29 48.66 -29.40
N ASP A 739 -5.04 49.11 -28.17
CA ASP A 739 -5.02 50.53 -27.83
C ASP A 739 -3.72 51.26 -28.24
N SER A 740 -3.63 52.56 -27.90
CA SER A 740 -2.46 53.39 -28.19
C SER A 740 -1.19 52.98 -27.44
N ASN A 741 -1.31 52.23 -26.34
CA ASN A 741 -0.17 51.68 -25.61
C ASN A 741 0.24 50.30 -26.15
N GLY A 742 -0.48 49.77 -27.14
CA GLY A 742 -0.24 48.44 -27.69
C GLY A 742 -0.86 47.30 -26.89
N ILE A 743 -1.81 47.60 -25.99
CA ILE A 743 -2.48 46.62 -25.13
C ILE A 743 -3.80 46.16 -25.76
N ILE A 744 -4.05 44.85 -25.72
CA ILE A 744 -5.31 44.20 -26.09
C ILE A 744 -5.90 43.59 -24.82
N ASP A 745 -7.09 44.02 -24.41
CA ASP A 745 -7.78 43.52 -23.22
C ASP A 745 -9.13 42.93 -23.62
N ILE A 746 -9.24 41.61 -23.55
CA ILE A 746 -10.41 40.84 -23.96
C ILE A 746 -10.97 40.11 -22.74
N SER A 747 -12.24 40.33 -22.44
CA SER A 747 -12.96 39.62 -21.38
C SER A 747 -13.99 38.67 -21.99
N LEU A 748 -13.81 37.37 -21.77
CA LEU A 748 -14.66 36.31 -22.26
C LEU A 748 -15.42 35.67 -21.09
N GLN A 749 -16.75 35.64 -21.18
CA GLN A 749 -17.58 34.89 -20.24
C GLN A 749 -18.03 33.58 -20.87
N THR A 750 -17.85 32.48 -20.15
CA THR A 750 -18.28 31.14 -20.54
C THR A 750 -19.22 30.58 -19.47
N ARG A 751 -20.33 29.97 -19.88
CA ARG A 751 -21.26 29.29 -18.98
C ARG A 751 -21.56 27.92 -19.54
N GLY A 752 -21.50 26.89 -18.71
CA GLY A 752 -21.80 25.52 -19.11
C GLY A 752 -22.45 24.72 -18.00
N ASP A 753 -23.11 23.64 -18.38
CA ASP A 753 -23.77 22.70 -17.49
C ASP A 753 -23.00 21.38 -17.53
N LEU A 754 -22.47 20.94 -16.39
CA LEU A 754 -21.63 19.75 -16.26
C LEU A 754 -22.45 18.45 -16.37
N ASP A 755 -23.77 18.51 -16.17
CA ASP A 755 -24.67 17.36 -16.35
C ASP A 755 -24.94 17.05 -17.83
N ASN A 756 -24.60 17.96 -18.73
CA ASN A 756 -24.85 17.78 -20.16
C ASN A 756 -23.82 16.80 -20.76
N PRO A 757 -24.23 15.67 -21.38
CA PRO A 757 -23.31 14.73 -22.02
C PRO A 757 -22.51 15.33 -23.19
N ASP A 758 -23.01 16.40 -23.82
CA ASP A 758 -22.33 17.14 -24.88
C ASP A 758 -21.46 18.29 -24.34
N PHE A 759 -21.28 18.40 -23.01
CA PHE A 759 -20.45 19.43 -22.40
C PHE A 759 -18.99 19.31 -22.86
N ASP A 760 -18.48 20.34 -23.55
CA ASP A 760 -17.07 20.49 -23.90
C ASP A 760 -16.55 21.89 -23.51
N MET A 761 -15.59 21.90 -22.59
CA MET A 761 -14.92 23.12 -22.13
C MET A 761 -14.21 23.85 -23.29
N LYS A 762 -13.59 23.11 -24.22
CA LYS A 762 -12.85 23.72 -25.33
C LYS A 762 -13.80 24.44 -26.27
N GLY A 763 -14.90 23.80 -26.66
CA GLY A 763 -15.97 24.40 -27.46
C GLY A 763 -16.57 25.66 -26.82
N LEU A 764 -16.76 25.68 -25.51
CA LEU A 764 -17.28 26.85 -24.78
C LEU A 764 -16.37 28.08 -24.91
N ILE A 765 -15.07 27.91 -24.65
CA ILE A 765 -14.09 28.99 -24.72
C ILE A 765 -13.92 29.46 -26.17
N LEU A 766 -13.78 28.52 -27.11
CA LEU A 766 -13.63 28.83 -28.54
C LEU A 766 -14.84 29.61 -29.06
N LYS A 767 -16.06 29.20 -28.71
CA LYS A 767 -17.30 29.89 -29.10
C LYS A 767 -17.39 31.30 -28.51
N ALA A 768 -17.01 31.48 -27.24
CA ALA A 768 -16.99 32.80 -26.62
C ALA A 768 -15.98 33.74 -27.31
N PHE A 769 -14.78 33.25 -27.59
CA PHE A 769 -13.76 34.00 -28.34
C PHE A 769 -14.24 34.33 -29.77
N LEU A 770 -14.76 33.33 -30.50
CA LEU A 770 -15.32 33.51 -31.83
C LEU A 770 -16.41 34.56 -31.85
N ASN A 771 -17.35 34.55 -30.91
CA ASN A 771 -18.41 35.55 -30.86
C ASN A 771 -17.86 36.97 -30.69
N VAL A 772 -16.84 37.15 -29.84
CA VAL A 772 -16.20 38.46 -29.63
C VAL A 772 -15.44 38.90 -30.88
N MET A 773 -14.67 38.01 -31.50
CA MET A 773 -13.90 38.30 -32.72
C MET A 773 -14.80 38.55 -33.93
N THR A 774 -15.83 37.72 -34.14
CA THR A 774 -16.81 37.90 -35.21
C THR A 774 -17.55 39.21 -35.04
N LYS A 775 -18.06 39.54 -33.83
CA LYS A 775 -18.75 40.83 -33.58
C LYS A 775 -17.85 42.02 -33.92
N ALA A 776 -16.55 41.96 -33.57
CA ALA A 776 -15.60 43.03 -33.88
C ALA A 776 -15.43 43.21 -35.39
N VAL A 777 -15.33 42.14 -36.17
CA VAL A 777 -15.14 42.20 -37.63
C VAL A 777 -16.42 42.51 -38.38
N THR A 778 -17.55 41.87 -38.05
CA THR A 778 -18.81 42.00 -38.79
C THR A 778 -19.53 43.30 -38.49
N SER A 779 -19.25 43.95 -37.36
CA SER A 779 -19.94 45.18 -36.96
C SER A 779 -18.99 46.15 -36.23
N PRO A 780 -17.87 46.57 -36.85
CA PRO A 780 -16.80 47.31 -36.18
C PRO A 780 -17.28 48.66 -35.61
N PHE A 781 -18.17 49.36 -36.32
CA PHE A 781 -18.74 50.63 -35.85
C PHE A 781 -19.68 50.48 -34.64
N SER A 782 -20.36 49.33 -34.50
CA SER A 782 -21.17 49.05 -33.30
C SER A 782 -20.29 48.91 -32.06
N MET A 783 -19.12 48.27 -32.21
CA MET A 783 -18.14 48.14 -31.13
C MET A 783 -17.53 49.49 -30.75
N ILE A 784 -17.28 50.36 -31.73
CA ILE A 784 -16.85 51.75 -31.52
C ILE A 784 -17.92 52.54 -30.76
N ALA A 785 -19.20 52.38 -31.12
CA ALA A 785 -20.33 53.03 -30.44
C ALA A 785 -20.47 52.56 -28.98
N ASP A 786 -20.38 51.25 -28.74
CA ASP A 786 -20.36 50.64 -27.40
C ASP A 786 -19.22 51.24 -26.53
N LEU A 787 -18.02 51.39 -27.10
CA LEU A 787 -16.84 51.96 -26.42
C LEU A 787 -16.93 53.47 -26.18
N ALA A 788 -17.64 54.20 -27.03
CA ALA A 788 -17.91 55.62 -26.87
C ALA A 788 -19.07 55.90 -25.88
N GLY A 789 -19.79 54.86 -25.43
CA GLY A 789 -20.94 54.99 -24.53
C GLY A 789 -22.18 55.57 -25.21
N THR A 790 -22.31 55.39 -26.53
CA THR A 790 -23.39 55.97 -27.34
C THR A 790 -24.26 54.84 -27.90
N ASN A 791 -25.50 54.70 -27.41
CA ASN A 791 -26.35 53.54 -27.72
C ASN A 791 -27.13 53.62 -29.04
N ASP A 792 -27.08 54.72 -29.80
CA ASP A 792 -28.04 54.90 -30.91
C ASP A 792 -27.57 55.81 -32.07
N GLN A 793 -26.29 55.72 -32.45
CA GLN A 793 -25.76 56.50 -33.59
C GLN A 793 -25.18 55.58 -34.65
N GLN A 794 -25.68 55.69 -35.89
CA GLN A 794 -25.11 55.05 -37.08
C GLN A 794 -23.75 55.68 -37.41
N LEU A 795 -22.71 55.34 -36.62
CA LEU A 795 -21.34 55.84 -36.79
C LEU A 795 -20.68 55.38 -38.10
N ASN A 796 -21.32 54.48 -38.84
CA ASN A 796 -20.87 53.96 -40.12
C ASN A 796 -21.28 54.82 -41.33
N ALA A 797 -22.09 55.87 -41.15
CA ALA A 797 -22.50 56.75 -42.24
C ALA A 797 -22.86 58.17 -41.78
N ILE A 798 -22.86 59.11 -42.72
CA ILE A 798 -23.41 60.46 -42.54
C ILE A 798 -24.44 60.74 -43.62
N ALA A 799 -25.64 61.15 -43.19
CA ALA A 799 -26.74 61.50 -44.06
C ALA A 799 -26.73 62.99 -44.43
N PHE A 800 -26.63 63.31 -45.72
CA PHE A 800 -26.73 64.67 -46.22
C PHE A 800 -28.08 64.91 -46.90
N ASP A 801 -28.67 66.09 -46.70
CA ASP A 801 -29.78 66.56 -47.51
C ASP A 801 -29.31 66.83 -48.95
N PHE A 802 -30.21 66.67 -49.92
CA PHE A 802 -29.87 66.79 -51.33
C PHE A 802 -29.27 68.17 -51.67
N GLY A 803 -28.16 68.20 -52.39
CA GLY A 803 -27.46 69.43 -52.76
C GLY A 803 -26.76 70.16 -51.61
N HIS A 804 -26.92 69.71 -50.35
CA HIS A 804 -26.29 70.32 -49.18
C HIS A 804 -25.02 69.59 -48.73
N LYS A 805 -24.18 70.35 -48.03
CA LYS A 805 -22.88 69.90 -47.50
C LYS A 805 -22.70 70.17 -46.00
N SER A 806 -23.69 70.74 -45.32
CA SER A 806 -23.60 71.08 -43.91
C SER A 806 -23.78 69.86 -43.03
N LEU A 807 -22.96 69.76 -41.97
CA LEU A 807 -23.13 68.77 -40.92
C LEU A 807 -24.03 69.33 -39.82
N THR A 808 -25.02 68.54 -39.38
CA THR A 808 -25.83 68.88 -38.20
C THR A 808 -25.01 68.81 -36.92
N THR A 809 -25.50 69.39 -35.83
CA THR A 809 -24.86 69.30 -34.50
C THR A 809 -24.73 67.84 -34.04
N THR A 810 -25.73 67.00 -34.31
CA THR A 810 -25.67 65.55 -34.03
C THR A 810 -24.52 64.91 -34.80
N GLN A 811 -24.44 65.09 -36.13
CA GLN A 811 -23.38 64.50 -36.95
C GLN A 811 -21.96 64.95 -36.57
N GLN A 812 -21.82 66.19 -36.09
CA GLN A 812 -20.55 66.68 -35.56
C GLN A 812 -20.15 65.96 -34.26
N SER A 813 -21.12 65.62 -33.41
CA SER A 813 -20.93 64.80 -32.20
C SER A 813 -20.57 63.36 -32.56
N ASP A 814 -21.25 62.75 -33.53
CA ASP A 814 -21.00 61.38 -34.01
C ASP A 814 -19.56 61.25 -34.55
N LEU A 815 -19.13 62.22 -35.36
CA LEU A 815 -17.75 62.32 -35.84
C LEU A 815 -16.73 62.60 -34.73
N ALA A 816 -17.13 63.25 -33.63
CA ALA A 816 -16.27 63.44 -32.47
C ALA A 816 -16.09 62.14 -31.68
N ALA A 817 -17.16 61.36 -31.50
CA ALA A 817 -17.09 60.03 -30.91
C ALA A 817 -16.21 59.08 -31.74
N LEU A 818 -16.42 59.04 -33.07
CA LEU A 818 -15.59 58.26 -33.98
C LEU A 818 -14.11 58.69 -33.93
N ALA A 819 -13.84 60.01 -33.91
CA ALA A 819 -12.50 60.55 -33.83
C ALA A 819 -11.76 60.14 -32.54
N GLN A 820 -12.44 60.14 -31.38
CA GLN A 820 -11.84 59.71 -30.12
C GLN A 820 -11.34 58.26 -30.17
N ILE A 821 -12.09 57.39 -30.85
CA ILE A 821 -11.72 55.98 -30.98
C ILE A 821 -10.56 55.80 -31.96
N LEU A 822 -10.58 56.47 -33.12
CA LEU A 822 -9.48 56.45 -34.08
C LEU A 822 -8.15 56.92 -33.44
N ILE A 823 -8.19 57.97 -32.62
CA ILE A 823 -7.01 58.44 -31.87
C ILE A 823 -6.50 57.37 -30.88
N LYS A 824 -7.41 56.67 -30.19
CA LYS A 824 -7.06 55.59 -29.25
C LYS A 824 -6.66 54.28 -29.95
N ARG A 825 -6.76 54.19 -31.28
CA ARG A 825 -6.54 52.97 -32.09
C ARG A 825 -5.71 53.31 -33.33
N PRO A 826 -4.39 53.51 -33.17
CA PRO A 826 -3.55 54.09 -34.22
C PRO A 826 -3.42 53.26 -35.50
N GLN A 827 -3.72 51.96 -35.41
CA GLN A 827 -3.65 51.01 -36.52
C GLN A 827 -4.91 51.00 -37.40
N LEU A 828 -6.00 51.65 -36.95
CA LEU A 828 -7.25 51.72 -37.71
C LEU A 828 -7.17 52.82 -38.77
N ILE A 829 -7.60 52.47 -39.97
CA ILE A 829 -7.82 53.37 -41.08
C ILE A 829 -9.33 53.51 -41.29
N LEU A 830 -9.81 54.75 -41.30
CA LEU A 830 -11.14 55.12 -41.75
C LEU A 830 -11.10 55.51 -43.23
N GLU A 831 -11.89 54.82 -44.04
CA GLU A 831 -12.11 55.14 -45.45
C GLU A 831 -13.48 55.80 -45.63
N ILE A 832 -13.51 56.95 -46.29
CA ILE A 832 -14.73 57.71 -46.57
C ILE A 832 -15.21 57.41 -47.99
N HIS A 833 -16.42 56.86 -48.09
CA HIS A 833 -17.11 56.51 -49.33
C HIS A 833 -18.25 57.50 -49.59
N ALA A 834 -17.91 58.64 -50.19
CA ALA A 834 -18.90 59.64 -50.53
C ALA A 834 -19.73 59.20 -51.75
N ALA A 835 -21.05 59.33 -51.64
CA ALA A 835 -21.99 59.10 -52.72
C ALA A 835 -22.80 60.37 -53.01
N VAL A 836 -23.24 60.50 -54.26
CA VAL A 836 -24.21 61.50 -54.70
C VAL A 836 -25.22 60.81 -55.61
N ASP A 837 -26.48 61.24 -55.54
CA ASP A 837 -27.55 60.74 -56.41
C ASP A 837 -27.74 61.71 -57.58
N LYS A 838 -27.50 61.22 -58.80
CA LYS A 838 -27.56 62.04 -60.02
C LYS A 838 -28.87 62.78 -60.20
N GLU A 839 -29.99 62.18 -59.84
CA GLU A 839 -31.31 62.78 -60.03
C GLU A 839 -31.66 63.71 -58.87
N LYS A 840 -31.54 63.24 -57.63
CA LYS A 840 -31.99 63.99 -56.45
C LYS A 840 -31.04 65.12 -56.07
N ASP A 841 -29.73 64.84 -55.96
CA ASP A 841 -28.74 65.91 -55.73
C ASP A 841 -28.67 66.84 -56.95
N GLY A 842 -28.78 66.29 -58.16
CA GLY A 842 -28.80 67.09 -59.38
C GLY A 842 -29.96 68.07 -59.42
N PHE A 843 -31.17 67.62 -59.06
CA PHE A 843 -32.34 68.48 -58.97
C PHE A 843 -32.21 69.53 -57.86
N ALA A 844 -31.74 69.15 -56.68
CA ALA A 844 -31.56 70.08 -55.56
C ALA A 844 -30.50 71.16 -55.84
N LEU A 845 -29.39 70.82 -56.49
CA LEU A 845 -28.37 71.78 -56.92
C LEU A 845 -28.95 72.79 -57.93
N LYS A 846 -29.78 72.30 -58.87
CA LYS A 846 -30.52 73.18 -59.80
C LYS A 846 -31.50 74.10 -59.08
N GLN A 847 -32.17 73.61 -58.04
CA GLN A 847 -33.06 74.44 -57.19
C GLN A 847 -32.29 75.53 -56.47
N GLN A 848 -31.14 75.20 -55.87
CA GLN A 848 -30.29 76.18 -55.18
C GLN A 848 -29.81 77.26 -56.16
N GLN A 849 -29.31 76.86 -57.34
CA GLN A 849 -28.86 77.80 -58.36
C GLN A 849 -29.99 78.73 -58.84
N LEU A 850 -31.21 78.20 -59.01
CA LEU A 850 -32.37 79.00 -59.35
C LEU A 850 -32.75 79.98 -58.22
N ASN A 851 -32.75 79.51 -56.98
CA ASN A 851 -33.07 80.34 -55.81
C ASN A 851 -32.05 81.47 -55.61
N ASP A 852 -30.77 81.19 -55.83
CA ASP A 852 -29.70 82.20 -55.78
C ASP A 852 -29.87 83.26 -56.88
N GLN A 853 -30.36 82.87 -58.06
CA GLN A 853 -30.71 83.81 -59.14
C GLN A 853 -31.94 84.65 -58.83
N LEU A 854 -32.93 84.09 -58.12
CA LEU A 854 -34.22 84.74 -57.84
C LEU A 854 -34.22 85.61 -56.58
N GLY A 855 -33.39 85.33 -55.57
CA GLY A 855 -33.13 86.24 -54.43
C GLY A 855 -34.34 86.58 -53.54
N PHE A 856 -35.28 85.66 -53.33
CA PHE A 856 -36.53 85.89 -52.60
C PHE A 856 -36.36 85.96 -51.07
N ASN A 857 -35.89 87.08 -50.51
CA ASN A 857 -35.80 87.20 -49.05
C ASN A 857 -37.04 87.79 -48.37
N GLU A 858 -37.90 88.57 -49.03
CA GLU A 858 -39.20 89.05 -48.46
C GLU A 858 -40.25 89.39 -49.55
N ALA A 859 -40.33 88.60 -50.63
CA ALA A 859 -41.27 88.86 -51.73
C ALA A 859 -42.66 88.23 -51.47
N ASN A 860 -43.76 88.95 -51.74
CA ASN A 860 -45.11 88.37 -51.72
C ASN A 860 -45.34 87.43 -52.92
N GLN A 861 -46.41 86.61 -52.90
CA GLN A 861 -46.66 85.58 -53.91
C GLN A 861 -46.68 86.12 -55.35
N GLU A 862 -47.27 87.29 -55.58
CA GLU A 862 -47.26 87.95 -56.89
C GLU A 862 -45.85 88.32 -57.37
N GLN A 863 -45.03 88.90 -56.49
CA GLN A 863 -43.65 89.28 -56.81
C GLN A 863 -42.78 88.06 -57.13
N ARG A 864 -43.00 86.94 -56.44
CA ARG A 864 -42.28 85.69 -56.71
C ARG A 864 -42.66 85.12 -58.06
N ILE A 865 -43.97 85.05 -58.37
CA ILE A 865 -44.46 84.61 -59.68
C ILE A 865 -43.89 85.49 -60.79
N LYS A 866 -43.92 86.82 -60.63
CA LYS A 866 -43.39 87.75 -61.63
C LYS A 866 -41.91 87.56 -61.91
N SER A 867 -41.09 87.49 -60.87
CA SER A 867 -39.64 87.29 -61.03
C SER A 867 -39.30 85.94 -61.69
N MET A 868 -40.11 84.91 -61.40
CA MET A 868 -40.01 83.61 -62.08
C MET A 868 -40.46 83.68 -63.55
N GLN A 869 -41.50 84.45 -63.86
CA GLN A 869 -41.95 84.67 -65.25
C GLN A 869 -40.92 85.46 -66.05
N ASP A 870 -40.30 86.48 -65.45
CA ASP A 870 -39.21 87.26 -66.07
C ASP A 870 -38.01 86.36 -66.37
N LEU A 871 -37.67 85.46 -65.43
CA LEU A 871 -36.63 84.46 -65.66
C LEU A 871 -37.04 83.44 -66.74
N LEU A 872 -38.31 83.03 -66.78
CA LEU A 872 -38.84 82.12 -67.80
C LEU A 872 -38.73 82.73 -69.20
N GLU A 873 -39.04 84.01 -69.37
CA GLU A 873 -38.97 84.74 -70.64
C GLU A 873 -37.55 84.87 -71.20
N SER A 874 -36.53 84.74 -70.34
CA SER A 874 -35.12 84.67 -70.77
C SER A 874 -34.69 83.31 -71.33
N LEU A 875 -35.54 82.28 -71.24
CA LEU A 875 -35.26 80.93 -71.72
C LEU A 875 -35.74 80.72 -73.16
N ALA A 876 -34.97 79.99 -73.95
CA ALA A 876 -35.28 79.74 -75.36
C ALA A 876 -36.61 78.99 -75.62
N GLU A 877 -37.14 78.24 -74.64
CA GLU A 877 -38.41 77.52 -74.73
C GLU A 877 -39.53 78.11 -73.83
N ALA A 878 -39.44 79.41 -73.48
CA ALA A 878 -40.36 80.08 -72.56
C ALA A 878 -41.85 79.85 -72.90
N ASP A 879 -42.24 80.05 -74.16
CA ASP A 879 -43.63 79.97 -74.61
C ASP A 879 -44.23 78.56 -74.43
N LYS A 880 -43.44 77.52 -74.72
CA LYS A 880 -43.86 76.12 -74.61
C LYS A 880 -44.09 75.72 -73.14
N ILE A 881 -43.20 76.14 -72.26
CA ILE A 881 -43.31 75.91 -70.82
C ILE A 881 -44.50 76.69 -70.24
N LYS A 882 -44.71 77.95 -70.67
CA LYS A 882 -45.81 78.82 -70.21
C LYS A 882 -47.18 78.21 -70.57
N VAL A 883 -47.34 77.68 -71.78
CA VAL A 883 -48.56 76.97 -72.23
C VAL A 883 -48.81 75.71 -71.41
N GLU A 884 -47.77 74.90 -71.15
CA GLU A 884 -47.92 73.65 -70.41
C GLU A 884 -48.27 73.87 -68.93
N LEU A 885 -47.78 74.95 -68.33
CA LEU A 885 -48.09 75.36 -66.96
C LEU A 885 -49.53 75.85 -66.82
N LEU A 886 -49.97 76.77 -67.68
CA LEU A 886 -51.34 77.31 -67.67
C LEU A 886 -52.40 76.23 -67.89
N ALA A 887 -52.08 75.16 -68.63
CA ALA A 887 -52.97 74.04 -68.87
C ALA A 887 -53.13 73.09 -67.65
N LYS A 888 -52.21 73.14 -66.68
CA LYS A 888 -52.11 72.16 -65.58
C LYS A 888 -52.33 72.75 -64.18
N THR A 889 -52.62 74.04 -64.06
CA THR A 889 -52.72 74.72 -62.76
C THR A 889 -53.98 75.58 -62.68
N ALA A 890 -54.80 75.40 -61.66
CA ALA A 890 -56.09 76.08 -61.50
C ALA A 890 -56.03 77.25 -60.51
N THR A 891 -55.02 77.29 -59.64
CA THR A 891 -54.82 78.34 -58.63
C THR A 891 -53.47 79.04 -58.79
N ALA A 892 -53.36 80.27 -58.27
CA ALA A 892 -52.09 81.03 -58.28
C ALA A 892 -50.96 80.31 -57.54
N ALA A 893 -51.29 79.58 -56.46
CA ALA A 893 -50.32 78.78 -55.71
C ALA A 893 -49.83 77.54 -56.48
N GLU A 894 -50.72 76.85 -57.19
CA GLU A 894 -50.34 75.73 -58.06
C GLU A 894 -49.49 76.21 -59.24
N TYR A 895 -49.84 77.37 -59.82
CA TYR A 895 -49.07 77.99 -60.89
C TYR A 895 -47.67 78.40 -60.43
N GLU A 896 -47.54 79.04 -59.27
CA GLU A 896 -46.24 79.37 -58.66
C GLU A 896 -45.36 78.13 -58.49
N GLN A 897 -45.90 77.04 -57.93
CA GLN A 897 -45.16 75.80 -57.70
C GLN A 897 -44.78 75.08 -59.00
N ALA A 898 -45.68 75.06 -59.98
CA ALA A 898 -45.42 74.42 -61.27
C ALA A 898 -44.38 75.22 -62.07
N LEU A 899 -44.50 76.55 -62.08
CA LEU A 899 -43.56 77.48 -62.72
C LEU A 899 -42.17 77.31 -62.13
N TYR A 900 -42.09 77.30 -60.79
CA TYR A 900 -40.85 77.00 -60.09
C TYR A 900 -40.25 75.66 -60.51
N LYS A 901 -41.02 74.56 -60.48
CA LYS A 901 -40.54 73.23 -60.88
C LYS A 901 -40.07 73.17 -62.34
N ALA A 902 -40.72 73.90 -63.26
CA ALA A 902 -40.31 73.95 -64.66
C ALA A 902 -38.99 74.69 -64.84
N LEU A 903 -38.81 75.83 -64.17
CA LEU A 903 -37.57 76.61 -64.16
C LEU A 903 -36.39 75.84 -63.56
N VAL A 904 -36.63 75.00 -62.56
CA VAL A 904 -35.59 74.14 -61.99
C VAL A 904 -35.08 73.14 -63.02
N LYS A 905 -35.97 72.55 -63.85
CA LYS A 905 -35.56 71.56 -64.86
C LYS A 905 -34.65 72.16 -65.93
N THR A 906 -34.87 73.42 -66.30
CA THR A 906 -34.12 74.14 -67.34
C THR A 906 -32.77 74.67 -66.87
N GLN A 907 -32.48 74.67 -65.56
CA GLN A 907 -31.18 75.08 -65.06
C GLN A 907 -30.04 74.16 -65.59
N PRO A 908 -28.94 74.74 -66.10
CA PRO A 908 -27.78 73.96 -66.53
C PRO A 908 -27.02 73.42 -65.31
N LEU A 909 -26.77 72.10 -65.27
CA LEU A 909 -25.93 71.48 -64.25
C LEU A 909 -24.58 71.11 -64.87
N SER A 910 -23.49 71.68 -64.37
CA SER A 910 -22.13 71.38 -64.85
C SER A 910 -21.80 69.90 -64.67
N SER A 911 -21.04 69.32 -65.62
CA SER A 911 -20.55 67.93 -65.53
C SER A 911 -19.68 67.67 -64.29
N LEU A 912 -19.13 68.72 -63.68
CA LEU A 912 -18.35 68.65 -62.45
C LEU A 912 -19.17 68.92 -61.19
N ALA A 913 -20.43 69.36 -61.28
CA ALA A 913 -21.20 69.83 -60.12
C ALA A 913 -21.41 68.73 -59.08
N LEU A 914 -21.84 67.54 -59.50
CA LEU A 914 -22.05 66.39 -58.61
C LEU A 914 -20.72 65.88 -58.01
N THR A 915 -19.65 65.84 -58.81
CA THR A 915 -18.31 65.46 -58.32
C THR A 915 -17.79 66.49 -57.31
N THR A 916 -18.08 67.78 -57.53
CA THR A 916 -17.72 68.86 -56.62
C THR A 916 -18.51 68.76 -55.31
N LEU A 917 -19.81 68.48 -55.37
CA LEU A 917 -20.63 68.23 -54.18
C LEU A 917 -20.09 67.06 -53.36
N ALA A 918 -19.77 65.93 -54.01
CA ALA A 918 -19.18 64.78 -53.35
C ALA A 918 -17.85 65.14 -52.67
N LYS A 919 -16.94 65.83 -53.37
CA LYS A 919 -15.67 66.33 -52.79
C LYS A 919 -15.89 67.29 -51.62
N GLN A 920 -16.91 68.15 -51.70
CA GLN A 920 -17.23 69.09 -50.63
C GLN A 920 -17.77 68.37 -49.38
N ARG A 921 -18.65 67.36 -49.54
CA ARG A 921 -19.14 66.50 -48.45
C ARG A 921 -18.00 65.74 -47.79
N THR A 922 -17.10 65.14 -48.57
CA THR A 922 -15.90 64.49 -48.02
C THR A 922 -15.00 65.48 -47.28
N ARG A 923 -14.74 66.65 -47.88
CA ARG A 923 -13.83 67.65 -47.30
C ARG A 923 -14.34 68.14 -45.95
N ILE A 924 -15.65 68.37 -45.79
CA ILE A 924 -16.18 68.82 -44.50
C ILE A 924 -16.06 67.73 -43.43
N ILE A 925 -16.22 66.45 -43.79
CA ILE A 925 -15.99 65.32 -42.89
C ILE A 925 -14.51 65.24 -42.51
N GLN A 926 -13.59 65.35 -43.47
CA GLN A 926 -12.14 65.37 -43.19
C GLN A 926 -11.73 66.57 -42.34
N GLU A 927 -12.27 67.77 -42.60
CA GLU A 927 -11.99 68.95 -41.78
C GLU A 927 -12.51 68.78 -40.35
N GLN A 928 -13.68 68.14 -40.17
CA GLN A 928 -14.21 67.82 -38.85
C GLN A 928 -13.33 66.78 -38.12
N LEU A 929 -12.97 65.66 -38.76
CA LEU A 929 -12.15 64.60 -38.15
C LEU A 929 -10.71 65.06 -37.87
N ILE A 930 -10.02 65.61 -38.88
CA ILE A 930 -8.58 65.89 -38.82
C ILE A 930 -8.31 67.24 -38.13
N LYS A 931 -8.96 68.33 -38.58
CA LYS A 931 -8.60 69.68 -38.09
C LYS A 931 -9.24 69.99 -36.74
N ARG A 932 -10.53 69.69 -36.59
CA ARG A 932 -11.30 69.98 -35.37
C ARG A 932 -11.12 68.90 -34.31
N ASN A 933 -11.33 67.64 -34.67
CA ASN A 933 -11.28 66.52 -33.72
C ASN A 933 -9.88 65.86 -33.59
N LYS A 934 -8.86 66.36 -34.31
CA LYS A 934 -7.44 65.98 -34.17
C LYS A 934 -7.10 64.52 -34.50
N VAL A 935 -7.88 63.86 -35.37
CA VAL A 935 -7.50 62.55 -35.90
C VAL A 935 -6.24 62.68 -36.78
N PRO A 936 -5.23 61.81 -36.61
CA PRO A 936 -4.05 61.79 -37.49
C PRO A 936 -4.42 61.63 -38.96
N ALA A 937 -3.79 62.43 -39.84
CA ALA A 937 -4.13 62.43 -41.26
C ALA A 937 -3.87 61.09 -41.97
N ASN A 938 -2.94 60.28 -41.45
CA ASN A 938 -2.63 58.93 -41.95
C ASN A 938 -3.65 57.86 -41.54
N GLN A 939 -4.71 58.21 -40.81
CA GLN A 939 -5.82 57.31 -40.49
C GLN A 939 -7.08 57.61 -41.30
N VAL A 940 -7.17 58.72 -42.04
CA VAL A 940 -8.39 59.12 -42.75
C VAL A 940 -8.12 59.20 -44.24
N PHE A 941 -8.66 58.24 -44.98
CA PHE A 941 -8.54 58.16 -46.43
C PHE A 941 -9.89 58.39 -47.10
N VAL A 942 -9.81 58.88 -48.33
CA VAL A 942 -10.99 59.14 -49.16
C VAL A 942 -10.94 58.18 -50.32
N VAL A 943 -11.99 57.39 -50.46
CA VAL A 943 -12.17 56.53 -51.62
C VAL A 943 -12.85 57.33 -52.72
N ARG A 944 -12.60 56.95 -53.98
CA ARG A 944 -13.16 57.63 -55.16
C ARG A 944 -14.70 57.77 -55.00
N PRO A 945 -15.27 58.99 -55.05
CA PRO A 945 -16.71 59.16 -54.88
C PRO A 945 -17.53 58.45 -55.95
N SER A 946 -18.65 57.86 -55.54
CA SER A 946 -19.62 57.23 -56.44
C SER A 946 -20.68 58.24 -56.90
N LEU A 947 -20.98 58.25 -58.21
CA LEU A 947 -22.09 59.01 -58.79
C LEU A 947 -23.35 58.16 -58.97
N ASP A 948 -23.31 56.90 -58.54
CA ASP A 948 -24.43 55.95 -58.63
C ASP A 948 -25.04 55.70 -57.25
N GLY A 949 -24.99 56.72 -56.38
CA GLY A 949 -25.64 56.67 -55.07
C GLY A 949 -27.15 56.68 -55.22
N HIS A 950 -27.85 55.98 -54.33
CA HIS A 950 -29.30 55.98 -54.26
C HIS A 950 -29.78 56.74 -53.03
N ALA A 951 -30.76 57.63 -53.23
CA ALA A 951 -31.44 58.31 -52.13
C ALA A 951 -32.30 57.35 -51.31
N GLU A 952 -32.12 57.39 -49.98
CA GLU A 952 -32.94 56.67 -49.01
C GLU A 952 -33.55 57.68 -48.04
N GLU A 953 -34.85 57.55 -47.74
CA GLU A 953 -35.58 58.42 -46.79
C GLU A 953 -35.33 59.94 -46.95
N ASN A 954 -35.28 60.41 -48.21
CA ASN A 954 -35.05 61.82 -48.56
C ASN A 954 -33.64 62.36 -48.23
N LYS A 955 -32.64 61.48 -48.06
CA LYS A 955 -31.23 61.83 -47.82
C LYS A 955 -30.27 60.98 -48.65
N ILE A 956 -29.01 61.38 -48.68
CA ILE A 956 -27.89 60.62 -49.27
C ILE A 956 -26.86 60.28 -48.21
N LEU A 957 -26.53 58.99 -48.12
CA LEU A 957 -25.56 58.49 -47.16
C LEU A 957 -24.14 58.52 -47.74
N THR A 958 -23.21 59.08 -46.97
CA THR A 958 -21.77 58.87 -47.14
C THR A 958 -21.35 57.81 -46.15
N PHE A 959 -20.90 56.66 -46.63
CA PHE A 959 -20.54 55.53 -45.77
C PHE A 959 -19.07 55.56 -45.36
N PHE A 960 -18.78 54.88 -44.26
CA PHE A 960 -17.43 54.65 -43.78
C PHE A 960 -17.11 53.16 -43.76
N SER A 961 -15.88 52.80 -44.10
CA SER A 961 -15.31 51.48 -43.81
C SER A 961 -14.08 51.63 -42.93
N LEU A 962 -13.79 50.57 -42.17
CA LEU A 962 -12.59 50.46 -41.35
C LEU A 962 -11.67 49.40 -41.92
N ASN A 963 -10.40 49.74 -42.01
CA ASN A 963 -9.34 48.85 -42.48
C ASN A 963 -8.12 48.95 -41.55
N THR A 964 -7.10 48.12 -41.78
CA THR A 964 -5.82 48.21 -41.07
C THR A 964 -4.72 48.70 -41.99
N GLN A 965 -3.72 49.37 -41.40
CA GLN A 965 -2.47 49.72 -42.09
C GLN A 965 -1.73 48.51 -42.65
#